data_AF-A0AAD1TUS1-F1
#
_entry.id   AF-A0AAD1TUS1-F1
#
_cell.length_a   1.000
_cell.length_b   1.000
_cell.length_c   1.000
_cell.angle_alpha   90.00
_cell.angle_beta   90.00
_cell.angle_gamma   90.00
#
_symmetry.space_group_name_H-M   'P 1'
#
loop_
_entity.id
_entity.type
_entity.pdbx_description
1 polymer ?
#
loop_
_entity_poly.entity_id
_entity_poly.type
_entity_poly.pdbx_seq_one_letter_code
_entity_poly.pdbx_strand_id
1 'polypeptide(L)'
;MHTWKKKLVVSQLALACTLAITSQANASTDISGTAYTTFTHYNDASYADGVYYDGYVGWNNYDTDSIYNGDIYPVINNATVNGVISTYYLDDGLSTNTNNNSLTIKNSTIHGMVTSECMTTDCTNRTGTDYYYDRLAMNVINSTIDDNYEHYTYNGTYNDAADTHVVDVYNLGTAITLDQEVDLSISNNSHVAGITLTQGYEWEDIDDNTVSTGVNSGEVFNNTIVVTDSTLTSGSWSDEGTSGWFGNTSNASDYNGNGWNANDVALAVIAHPNADNAMQTSATFNNSTLMGDVLFSSNFDENFFPNGADTYRDTDADLDTNGWDGTDRLDLTLNNGSKWVGAAMSVHQVDVDGDGVYDSYAAGTEATATLIDITANSLWPDSTYGIDSDTTSYDENGHVVGNAVYQSGLFNVTLNGASQWDTTKTSLIDTLSINSGSVVNVGDSTLISDTIGLTGGSALNINEDGHVATDTLSIDNSTVTIADDVAAGWSVGSAALYANTINVTNNGVLDVGNSTGDALQVDTLNLTSYTDAYNHVNAGVFDINSTNYVLNADLTNDRTNDTTQANYGYGVIAMNSDGHLTINGNGDSDTSGDQSEVDNYGDHVAAATGNYKVRIDNATGAGSVADYKGNELIYVNDTNSNATFSAANKADLGAYTYQAQQQGNTVVLQQMELTDYANMALSIPSANTNIWNLEQDTVGTRLTNARHGLVDLPPRLDTTLS
;
A
#
# COMPACT_ATOMS: atom_id res chain seq x y z
N MET A 1 2.69 -40.51 6.22
CA MET A 1 1.58 -41.01 5.37
C MET A 1 0.53 -39.91 5.32
N HIS A 2 0.64 -38.86 4.51
CA HIS A 2 0.72 -38.83 3.04
C HIS A 2 -0.30 -39.74 2.36
N THR A 3 -1.49 -39.19 2.18
CA THR A 3 -2.37 -39.29 1.00
C THR A 3 -3.65 -38.62 1.45
N TRP A 4 -4.07 -37.52 0.82
CA TRP A 4 -5.46 -37.01 0.69
C TRP A 4 -5.48 -35.63 0.00
N LYS A 5 -4.36 -34.89 -0.04
CA LYS A 5 -4.22 -33.66 -0.85
C LYS A 5 -4.04 -33.86 -2.36
N LYS A 6 -3.92 -35.09 -2.87
CA LYS A 6 -3.70 -35.37 -4.31
C LYS A 6 -4.96 -35.71 -5.12
N LYS A 7 -6.14 -35.85 -4.49
CA LYS A 7 -7.37 -36.24 -5.22
C LYS A 7 -8.19 -35.06 -5.74
N LEU A 8 -8.07 -33.85 -5.17
CA LEU A 8 -8.81 -32.67 -5.64
C LEU A 8 -8.19 -32.10 -6.93
N VAL A 9 -6.87 -31.93 -6.97
CA VAL A 9 -6.15 -31.34 -8.12
C VAL A 9 -6.21 -32.24 -9.38
N VAL A 10 -6.23 -33.56 -9.19
CA VAL A 10 -6.32 -34.52 -10.32
C VAL A 10 -7.76 -34.63 -10.85
N SER A 11 -8.77 -34.21 -10.08
CA SER A 11 -10.17 -34.21 -10.52
C SER A 11 -10.46 -33.06 -11.49
N GLN A 12 -9.86 -31.88 -11.28
CA GLN A 12 -10.05 -30.72 -12.18
C GLN A 12 -9.31 -30.91 -13.52
N LEU A 13 -8.08 -31.43 -13.48
CA LEU A 13 -7.31 -31.71 -14.70
C LEU A 13 -7.88 -32.87 -15.54
N ALA A 14 -8.47 -33.89 -14.90
CA ALA A 14 -9.08 -35.03 -15.58
C ALA A 14 -10.47 -34.72 -16.15
N LEU A 15 -11.21 -33.78 -15.57
CA LEU A 15 -12.49 -33.31 -16.12
C LEU A 15 -12.25 -32.45 -17.37
N ALA A 16 -11.21 -31.59 -17.36
CA ALA A 16 -10.79 -30.81 -18.52
C ALA A 16 -10.32 -31.66 -19.71
N CYS A 17 -9.66 -32.81 -19.47
CA CYS A 17 -9.17 -33.67 -20.54
C CYS A 17 -10.19 -34.68 -21.09
N THR A 18 -11.31 -34.94 -20.39
CA THR A 18 -12.31 -35.93 -20.84
C THR A 18 -13.49 -35.30 -21.59
N LEU A 19 -13.73 -33.99 -21.41
CA LEU A 19 -14.77 -33.23 -22.13
C LEU A 19 -14.37 -32.83 -23.56
N ALA A 20 -13.07 -32.85 -23.90
CA ALA A 20 -12.56 -32.38 -25.20
C ALA A 20 -12.83 -33.33 -26.40
N ILE A 21 -13.36 -34.54 -26.20
CA ILE A 21 -13.39 -35.58 -27.26
C ILE A 21 -14.81 -35.92 -27.75
N THR A 22 -15.90 -35.46 -27.11
CA THR A 22 -17.28 -35.88 -27.51
C THR A 22 -18.29 -34.77 -27.84
N SER A 23 -17.90 -33.50 -28.00
CA SER A 23 -18.83 -32.41 -28.39
C SER A 23 -18.63 -31.81 -29.79
N GLN A 24 -17.68 -32.29 -30.60
CA GLN A 24 -17.32 -31.67 -31.91
C GLN A 24 -18.40 -31.74 -33.00
N ALA A 25 -19.64 -32.14 -32.69
CA ALA A 25 -20.70 -32.25 -33.70
C ALA A 25 -21.54 -30.98 -33.89
N ASN A 26 -21.58 -30.03 -32.95
CA ASN A 26 -22.45 -28.82 -33.02
C ASN A 26 -21.84 -27.54 -32.38
N ALA A 27 -20.50 -27.47 -32.23
CA ALA A 27 -19.83 -26.33 -31.61
C ALA A 27 -19.65 -25.12 -32.57
N SER A 28 -19.53 -23.92 -32.00
CA SER A 28 -18.99 -22.71 -32.64
C SER A 28 -17.60 -22.94 -33.25
N THR A 29 -17.11 -21.98 -34.04
CA THR A 29 -15.88 -22.16 -34.82
C THR A 29 -14.67 -22.27 -33.89
N ASP A 30 -13.99 -23.41 -33.91
CA ASP A 30 -12.69 -23.56 -33.23
C ASP A 30 -11.60 -22.86 -34.06
N ILE A 31 -11.09 -21.75 -33.52
CA ILE A 31 -10.04 -20.93 -34.15
C ILE A 31 -8.63 -21.33 -33.72
N SER A 32 -8.48 -22.40 -32.93
CA SER A 32 -7.19 -22.85 -32.42
C SER A 32 -6.19 -23.15 -33.54
N GLY A 33 -4.96 -22.66 -33.40
CA GLY A 33 -3.91 -22.83 -34.41
C GLY A 33 -4.00 -21.89 -35.62
N THR A 34 -4.91 -20.92 -35.61
CA THR A 34 -5.18 -20.03 -36.75
C THR A 34 -4.90 -18.56 -36.46
N ALA A 35 -4.81 -17.76 -37.51
CA ALA A 35 -4.98 -16.32 -37.42
C ALA A 35 -6.45 -15.98 -37.70
N TYR A 36 -7.11 -15.30 -36.77
CA TYR A 36 -8.53 -14.99 -36.83
C TYR A 36 -8.74 -13.48 -36.75
N THR A 37 -9.74 -12.97 -37.48
CA THR A 37 -10.16 -11.57 -37.44
C THR A 37 -11.62 -11.52 -37.01
N THR A 38 -11.94 -10.75 -35.98
CA THR A 38 -13.32 -10.65 -35.48
C THR A 38 -14.17 -9.68 -36.29
N PHE A 39 -13.54 -8.89 -37.16
CA PHE A 39 -14.19 -7.96 -38.06
C PHE A 39 -13.87 -8.36 -39.50
N THR A 40 -14.90 -8.52 -40.32
CA THR A 40 -14.79 -8.97 -41.71
C THR A 40 -15.44 -7.94 -42.64
N HIS A 41 -14.67 -7.38 -43.57
CA HIS A 41 -15.19 -6.52 -44.64
C HIS A 41 -15.55 -7.37 -45.87
N TYR A 42 -16.85 -7.41 -46.23
CA TYR A 42 -17.31 -8.13 -47.42
C TYR A 42 -17.40 -7.17 -48.62
N ASN A 43 -16.62 -7.46 -49.67
CA ASN A 43 -16.54 -6.65 -50.91
C ASN A 43 -17.29 -7.29 -52.09
N ASP A 44 -18.39 -8.00 -51.85
CA ASP A 44 -19.13 -8.70 -52.90
C ASP A 44 -20.63 -8.34 -52.94
N ALA A 45 -21.29 -8.72 -54.04
CA ALA A 45 -22.71 -8.40 -54.26
C ALA A 45 -23.70 -9.19 -53.39
N SER A 46 -23.21 -10.11 -52.55
CA SER A 46 -24.03 -10.98 -51.68
C SER A 46 -24.28 -10.36 -50.31
N TYR A 47 -23.45 -9.40 -49.89
CA TYR A 47 -23.58 -8.65 -48.65
C TYR A 47 -23.80 -7.16 -48.94
N ALA A 48 -24.35 -6.44 -47.96
CA ALA A 48 -24.31 -4.98 -48.03
C ALA A 48 -22.87 -4.53 -47.77
N ASP A 49 -22.45 -3.44 -48.42
CA ASP A 49 -21.13 -2.87 -48.18
C ASP A 49 -20.99 -2.44 -46.71
N GLY A 50 -19.97 -2.97 -46.03
CA GLY A 50 -19.74 -2.73 -44.62
C GLY A 50 -18.89 -3.81 -43.94
N VAL A 51 -18.52 -3.52 -42.71
CA VAL A 51 -17.77 -4.43 -41.84
C VAL A 51 -18.76 -5.17 -40.93
N TYR A 52 -18.58 -6.47 -40.82
CA TYR A 52 -19.40 -7.37 -40.02
C TYR A 52 -18.58 -7.92 -38.86
N TYR A 53 -19.24 -8.18 -37.73
CA TYR A 53 -18.62 -8.68 -36.52
C TYR A 53 -18.90 -10.17 -36.35
N ASP A 54 -17.83 -10.95 -36.19
CA ASP A 54 -17.81 -12.40 -36.02
C ASP A 54 -17.01 -12.78 -34.74
N GLY A 55 -17.10 -11.96 -33.69
CA GLY A 55 -16.25 -12.07 -32.49
C GLY A 55 -16.92 -12.63 -31.24
N TYR A 56 -18.19 -13.05 -31.30
CA TYR A 56 -18.88 -13.54 -30.10
C TYR A 56 -18.40 -14.94 -29.72
N VAL A 57 -18.11 -15.21 -28.45
CA VAL A 57 -17.83 -16.57 -27.97
C VAL A 57 -19.09 -17.28 -27.51
N GLY A 58 -19.18 -18.59 -27.75
CA GLY A 58 -20.31 -19.41 -27.32
C GLY A 58 -20.06 -20.90 -27.56
N TRP A 59 -20.81 -21.78 -26.90
CA TRP A 59 -20.54 -23.23 -26.96
C TRP A 59 -21.16 -23.96 -28.15
N ASN A 60 -22.27 -23.45 -28.71
CA ASN A 60 -23.02 -24.09 -29.80
C ASN A 60 -23.31 -23.10 -30.93
N ASN A 61 -23.37 -23.58 -32.17
CA ASN A 61 -23.62 -22.72 -33.33
C ASN A 61 -25.01 -22.91 -33.97
N TYR A 62 -25.72 -24.04 -33.77
CA TYR A 62 -26.92 -24.34 -34.57
C TYR A 62 -27.99 -25.30 -33.96
N ASP A 63 -28.02 -25.58 -32.66
CA ASP A 63 -29.08 -26.43 -32.04
C ASP A 63 -30.16 -25.63 -31.30
N THR A 64 -31.33 -26.24 -31.09
CA THR A 64 -32.58 -25.66 -30.56
C THR A 64 -32.53 -25.09 -29.14
N ASP A 65 -31.42 -25.26 -28.42
CA ASP A 65 -31.29 -24.98 -26.99
C ASP A 65 -30.45 -23.72 -26.66
N SER A 66 -30.06 -22.91 -27.65
CA SER A 66 -29.57 -21.55 -27.38
C SER A 66 -30.18 -20.58 -28.40
N ILE A 67 -30.85 -19.56 -27.87
CA ILE A 67 -31.48 -18.51 -28.68
C ILE A 67 -30.39 -17.58 -29.26
N TYR A 68 -29.14 -17.65 -28.77
CA TYR A 68 -28.03 -16.78 -29.14
C TYR A 68 -26.70 -17.53 -29.22
N ASN A 69 -26.21 -17.75 -30.44
CA ASN A 69 -25.03 -18.58 -30.70
C ASN A 69 -23.77 -17.73 -30.90
N GLY A 70 -22.64 -18.18 -30.36
CA GLY A 70 -21.34 -17.52 -30.58
C GLY A 70 -20.63 -17.99 -31.85
N ASP A 71 -19.86 -17.09 -32.44
CA ASP A 71 -19.02 -17.32 -33.62
C ASP A 71 -17.80 -18.20 -33.31
N ILE A 72 -17.21 -17.99 -32.11
CA ILE A 72 -15.94 -18.55 -31.67
C ILE A 72 -16.13 -19.56 -30.53
N TYR A 73 -15.42 -20.68 -30.60
CA TYR A 73 -15.34 -21.65 -29.52
C TYR A 73 -14.55 -21.09 -28.32
N PRO A 74 -15.08 -21.12 -27.09
CA PRO A 74 -14.51 -20.42 -25.93
C PRO A 74 -13.21 -21.04 -25.37
N VAL A 75 -12.67 -22.08 -26.00
CA VAL A 75 -11.34 -22.62 -25.67
C VAL A 75 -10.40 -22.29 -26.83
N ILE A 76 -9.79 -21.11 -26.76
CA ILE A 76 -8.89 -20.58 -27.78
C ILE A 76 -7.46 -21.00 -27.44
N ASN A 77 -6.82 -21.79 -28.30
CA ASN A 77 -5.46 -22.24 -28.08
C ASN A 77 -4.53 -22.06 -29.29
N ASN A 78 -3.35 -21.48 -29.06
CA ASN A 78 -2.34 -21.27 -30.09
C ASN A 78 -2.87 -20.47 -31.30
N ALA A 79 -3.66 -19.42 -31.03
CA ALA A 79 -4.26 -18.57 -32.04
C ALA A 79 -3.67 -17.15 -31.99
N THR A 80 -3.75 -16.45 -33.11
CA THR A 80 -3.53 -15.00 -33.19
C THR A 80 -4.86 -14.36 -33.58
N VAL A 81 -5.49 -13.63 -32.68
CA VAL A 81 -6.76 -12.95 -32.95
C VAL A 81 -6.48 -11.47 -33.14
N ASN A 82 -7.03 -10.87 -34.20
CA ASN A 82 -7.01 -9.42 -34.41
C ASN A 82 -8.45 -8.92 -34.33
N GLY A 83 -8.77 -8.13 -33.32
CA GLY A 83 -10.13 -7.67 -33.07
C GLY A 83 -10.60 -7.88 -31.64
N VAL A 84 -11.91 -7.71 -31.44
CA VAL A 84 -12.58 -7.74 -30.14
C VAL A 84 -13.30 -9.07 -29.97
N ILE A 85 -13.01 -9.81 -28.90
CA ILE A 85 -13.74 -11.02 -28.50
C ILE A 85 -14.82 -10.61 -27.51
N SER A 86 -16.08 -10.94 -27.77
CA SER A 86 -17.19 -10.63 -26.86
C SER A 86 -17.74 -11.87 -26.17
N THR A 87 -17.85 -11.84 -24.84
CA THR A 87 -18.50 -12.86 -24.03
C THR A 87 -20.02 -12.68 -23.92
N TYR A 88 -20.61 -11.72 -24.66
CA TYR A 88 -22.02 -11.34 -24.50
C TYR A 88 -23.01 -12.52 -24.57
N TYR A 89 -22.75 -13.51 -25.43
CA TYR A 89 -23.58 -14.72 -25.60
C TYR A 89 -23.01 -15.98 -24.95
N LEU A 90 -21.95 -15.86 -24.16
CA LEU A 90 -21.32 -17.01 -23.51
C LEU A 90 -22.19 -17.58 -22.40
N ASP A 91 -22.78 -16.67 -21.63
CA ASP A 91 -23.90 -16.93 -20.74
C ASP A 91 -25.15 -16.28 -21.32
N ASP A 92 -26.16 -17.09 -21.61
CA ASP A 92 -27.48 -16.59 -22.02
C ASP A 92 -28.42 -16.41 -20.82
N GLY A 93 -27.93 -16.70 -19.61
CA GLY A 93 -28.59 -16.58 -18.32
C GLY A 93 -29.83 -17.45 -18.16
N LEU A 94 -30.20 -18.29 -19.13
CA LEU A 94 -31.43 -19.06 -19.02
C LEU A 94 -31.26 -20.21 -18.03
N SER A 95 -32.23 -20.41 -17.13
CA SER A 95 -32.24 -21.57 -16.20
C SER A 95 -32.16 -22.96 -16.88
N THR A 96 -32.40 -23.03 -18.20
CA THR A 96 -32.26 -24.23 -19.02
C THR A 96 -30.89 -24.37 -19.68
N ASN A 97 -30.05 -23.33 -19.64
CA ASN A 97 -28.71 -23.36 -20.18
C ASN A 97 -27.82 -24.26 -19.31
N THR A 98 -27.07 -25.13 -19.99
CA THR A 98 -26.13 -26.07 -19.36
C THR A 98 -24.70 -25.86 -19.85
N ASN A 99 -24.49 -24.85 -20.69
CA ASN A 99 -23.17 -24.42 -21.13
C ASN A 99 -22.44 -23.76 -19.96
N ASN A 100 -21.11 -23.88 -19.95
CA ASN A 100 -20.32 -23.24 -18.91
C ASN A 100 -20.08 -21.77 -19.28
N ASN A 101 -20.38 -20.82 -18.39
CA ASN A 101 -19.91 -19.44 -18.52
C ASN A 101 -18.39 -19.37 -18.29
N SER A 102 -17.61 -19.72 -19.33
CA SER A 102 -16.15 -19.83 -19.20
C SER A 102 -15.43 -19.59 -20.52
N LEU A 103 -14.35 -18.80 -20.47
CA LEU A 103 -13.48 -18.48 -21.60
C LEU A 103 -12.03 -18.84 -21.22
N THR A 104 -11.34 -19.58 -22.08
CA THR A 104 -9.92 -19.91 -21.90
C THR A 104 -9.11 -19.48 -23.11
N ILE A 105 -8.13 -18.61 -22.89
CA ILE A 105 -7.17 -18.13 -23.90
C ILE A 105 -5.78 -18.64 -23.53
N LYS A 106 -5.26 -19.56 -24.33
CA LYS A 106 -4.02 -20.28 -24.01
C LYS A 106 -2.99 -20.26 -25.14
N ASN A 107 -1.73 -19.96 -24.84
CA ASN A 107 -0.66 -19.89 -25.84
C ASN A 107 -1.01 -18.97 -27.03
N SER A 108 -1.82 -17.95 -26.80
CA SER A 108 -2.42 -17.15 -27.86
C SER A 108 -2.02 -15.68 -27.72
N THR A 109 -2.17 -14.94 -28.81
CA THR A 109 -2.02 -13.49 -28.82
C THR A 109 -3.31 -12.88 -29.31
N ILE A 110 -3.89 -11.99 -28.52
CA ILE A 110 -5.05 -11.19 -28.87
C ILE A 110 -4.55 -9.76 -29.08
N HIS A 111 -4.64 -9.31 -30.32
CA HIS A 111 -4.41 -7.94 -30.73
C HIS A 111 -5.76 -7.24 -30.73
N GLY A 112 -6.12 -6.63 -29.59
CA GLY A 112 -7.43 -6.06 -29.29
C GLY A 112 -7.87 -6.39 -27.87
N MET A 113 -9.14 -6.70 -27.71
CA MET A 113 -9.83 -6.70 -26.42
C MET A 113 -10.66 -7.97 -26.21
N VAL A 114 -10.88 -8.32 -24.95
CA VAL A 114 -12.00 -9.17 -24.53
C VAL A 114 -13.02 -8.28 -23.81
N THR A 115 -14.26 -8.26 -24.31
CA THR A 115 -15.36 -7.49 -23.70
C THR A 115 -16.52 -8.40 -23.33
N SER A 116 -17.39 -7.97 -22.41
CA SER A 116 -18.72 -8.57 -22.25
C SER A 116 -19.82 -7.80 -22.97
N GLU A 117 -19.51 -6.66 -23.58
CA GLU A 117 -20.48 -5.82 -24.27
C GLU A 117 -21.03 -6.44 -25.56
N CYS A 118 -22.22 -5.97 -25.93
CA CYS A 118 -22.82 -6.19 -27.23
C CYS A 118 -22.12 -5.34 -28.30
N MET A 119 -21.64 -5.98 -29.37
CA MET A 119 -20.86 -5.35 -30.45
C MET A 119 -21.69 -5.03 -31.71
N THR A 120 -23.00 -5.30 -31.70
CA THR A 120 -23.90 -5.15 -32.85
C THR A 120 -25.21 -4.48 -32.47
N THR A 121 -26.00 -3.98 -33.42
CA THR A 121 -27.27 -3.29 -33.09
C THR A 121 -28.39 -4.21 -32.61
N ASP A 122 -28.33 -5.49 -32.94
CA ASP A 122 -29.40 -6.48 -32.69
C ASP A 122 -29.01 -7.46 -31.55
N CYS A 123 -28.71 -6.93 -30.37
CA CYS A 123 -28.64 -7.75 -29.16
C CYS A 123 -29.98 -7.78 -28.45
N THR A 124 -30.43 -8.97 -28.12
CA THR A 124 -31.64 -9.18 -27.33
C THR A 124 -31.34 -8.98 -25.86
N ASN A 125 -32.20 -8.23 -25.17
CA ASN A 125 -32.02 -7.97 -23.75
C ASN A 125 -31.91 -9.27 -22.92
N ARG A 126 -30.90 -9.30 -22.04
CA ARG A 126 -30.71 -10.26 -20.94
C ARG A 126 -31.80 -10.17 -19.84
N THR A 127 -32.98 -9.64 -20.15
CA THR A 127 -33.96 -9.18 -19.16
C THR A 127 -35.18 -10.11 -19.09
N GLY A 128 -34.96 -11.38 -18.76
CA GLY A 128 -36.02 -12.36 -18.49
C GLY A 128 -36.17 -12.66 -17.00
N THR A 129 -37.37 -12.99 -16.54
CA THR A 129 -37.63 -13.44 -15.15
C THR A 129 -36.93 -14.75 -14.77
N ASP A 130 -36.30 -15.43 -15.74
CA ASP A 130 -35.56 -16.68 -15.58
C ASP A 130 -34.04 -16.48 -15.78
N TYR A 131 -33.55 -15.22 -15.77
CA TYR A 131 -32.14 -14.90 -15.91
C TYR A 131 -31.37 -15.25 -14.63
N TYR A 132 -30.35 -16.10 -14.75
CA TYR A 132 -29.48 -16.55 -13.68
C TYR A 132 -28.10 -15.96 -13.90
N TYR A 133 -27.70 -15.06 -13.01
CA TYR A 133 -26.36 -14.48 -13.03
C TYR A 133 -25.35 -15.53 -12.54
N ASP A 134 -24.56 -16.10 -13.45
CA ASP A 134 -23.40 -16.91 -13.10
C ASP A 134 -22.10 -16.17 -13.41
N ARG A 135 -21.07 -16.43 -12.60
CA ARG A 135 -19.81 -15.71 -12.68
C ARG A 135 -18.97 -16.26 -13.84
N LEU A 136 -18.43 -15.37 -14.69
CA LEU A 136 -17.57 -15.75 -15.79
C LEU A 136 -16.26 -16.35 -15.28
N ALA A 137 -15.99 -17.61 -15.61
CA ALA A 137 -14.69 -18.23 -15.36
C ALA A 137 -13.71 -17.96 -16.53
N MET A 138 -12.89 -16.92 -16.42
CA MET A 138 -11.95 -16.50 -17.46
C MET A 138 -10.51 -16.92 -17.13
N ASN A 139 -9.81 -17.54 -18.09
CA ASN A 139 -8.44 -18.01 -17.90
C ASN A 139 -7.52 -17.55 -19.04
N VAL A 140 -6.50 -16.75 -18.73
CA VAL A 140 -5.46 -16.29 -19.66
C VAL A 140 -4.13 -16.96 -19.31
N ILE A 141 -3.70 -17.91 -20.13
CA ILE A 141 -2.61 -18.85 -19.79
C ILE A 141 -1.50 -18.81 -20.84
N ASN A 142 -0.31 -18.30 -20.46
CA ASN A 142 0.82 -18.12 -21.38
C ASN A 142 0.39 -17.39 -22.66
N SER A 143 -0.34 -16.29 -22.49
CA SER A 143 -0.96 -15.54 -23.58
C SER A 143 -0.72 -14.05 -23.43
N THR A 144 -0.82 -13.32 -24.53
CA THR A 144 -0.78 -11.87 -24.54
C THR A 144 -2.14 -11.33 -24.98
N ILE A 145 -2.69 -10.37 -24.25
CA ILE A 145 -3.83 -9.56 -24.66
C ILE A 145 -3.36 -8.11 -24.61
N ASP A 146 -3.34 -7.47 -25.77
CA ASP A 146 -2.77 -6.15 -25.98
C ASP A 146 -3.81 -5.29 -26.70
N ASP A 147 -4.20 -4.18 -26.08
CA ASP A 147 -5.24 -3.25 -26.52
C ASP A 147 -4.72 -2.09 -27.38
N ASN A 148 -3.44 -2.10 -27.76
CA ASN A 148 -2.85 -1.16 -28.75
C ASN A 148 -3.53 -1.18 -30.14
N TYR A 149 -4.50 -2.05 -30.37
CA TYR A 149 -5.20 -2.21 -31.65
C TYR A 149 -6.57 -1.54 -31.60
N GLU A 150 -6.53 -0.22 -31.75
CA GLU A 150 -7.66 0.70 -31.57
C GLU A 150 -8.46 0.95 -32.84
N HIS A 151 -7.82 0.81 -34.01
CA HIS A 151 -8.41 1.08 -35.32
C HIS A 151 -8.20 -0.09 -36.29
N TYR A 152 -9.29 -0.72 -36.73
CA TYR A 152 -9.26 -1.77 -37.75
C TYR A 152 -9.63 -1.17 -39.11
N THR A 153 -8.61 -0.90 -39.93
CA THR A 153 -8.79 -0.34 -41.27
C THR A 153 -8.88 -1.43 -42.34
N TYR A 154 -9.97 -1.43 -43.09
CA TYR A 154 -10.20 -2.31 -44.24
C TYR A 154 -10.16 -1.49 -45.53
N ASN A 155 -9.27 -1.87 -46.44
CA ASN A 155 -9.15 -1.23 -47.76
C ASN A 155 -9.52 -2.24 -48.85
N GLY A 156 -10.44 -1.85 -49.72
CA GLY A 156 -11.00 -2.72 -50.74
C GLY A 156 -11.50 -1.98 -51.96
N THR A 157 -12.39 -2.64 -52.69
CA THR A 157 -13.12 -2.05 -53.81
C THR A 157 -14.56 -2.52 -53.80
N TYR A 158 -15.49 -1.59 -53.73
CA TYR A 158 -16.92 -1.85 -53.87
C TYR A 158 -17.43 -1.23 -55.17
N ASN A 159 -18.10 -2.02 -56.03
CA ASN A 159 -18.57 -1.60 -57.36
C ASN A 159 -17.50 -0.92 -58.24
N ASP A 160 -16.28 -1.49 -58.31
CA ASP A 160 -15.14 -0.98 -59.08
C ASP A 160 -14.60 0.40 -58.64
N ALA A 161 -15.01 0.92 -57.48
CA ALA A 161 -14.47 2.11 -56.85
C ALA A 161 -13.60 1.74 -55.64
N ALA A 162 -12.59 2.56 -55.32
CA ALA A 162 -11.83 2.40 -54.08
C ALA A 162 -12.77 2.57 -52.88
N ASP A 163 -12.67 1.66 -51.92
CA ASP A 163 -13.52 1.62 -50.73
C ASP A 163 -12.67 1.41 -49.47
N THR A 164 -13.05 2.08 -48.38
CA THR A 164 -12.35 2.03 -47.11
C THR A 164 -13.34 2.09 -45.97
N HIS A 165 -13.22 1.16 -45.03
CA HIS A 165 -13.97 1.15 -43.77
C HIS A 165 -13.01 1.12 -42.60
N VAL A 166 -13.41 1.75 -41.49
CA VAL A 166 -12.67 1.73 -40.24
C VAL A 166 -13.64 1.32 -39.13
N VAL A 167 -13.20 0.41 -38.27
CA VAL A 167 -13.88 0.11 -37.01
C VAL A 167 -12.98 0.61 -35.88
N ASP A 168 -13.49 1.56 -35.13
CA ASP A 168 -12.83 2.15 -33.97
C ASP A 168 -13.30 1.43 -32.70
N VAL A 169 -12.36 1.05 -31.84
CA VAL A 169 -12.63 0.32 -30.58
C VAL A 169 -11.96 0.94 -29.36
N TYR A 170 -11.25 2.06 -29.52
CA TYR A 170 -10.51 2.73 -28.44
C TYR A 170 -11.37 3.17 -27.26
N ASN A 171 -12.69 3.29 -27.45
CA ASN A 171 -13.64 3.73 -26.43
C ASN A 171 -14.38 2.58 -25.72
N LEU A 172 -13.99 1.33 -25.95
CA LEU A 172 -14.60 0.15 -25.32
C LEU A 172 -13.90 -0.24 -24.00
N GLY A 173 -12.88 0.51 -23.57
CA GLY A 173 -12.07 0.23 -22.37
C GLY A 173 -10.74 -0.47 -22.67
N THR A 174 -10.24 -1.25 -21.71
CA THR A 174 -8.89 -1.85 -21.74
C THR A 174 -8.87 -3.25 -22.36
N ALA A 175 -7.72 -3.94 -22.35
CA ALA A 175 -7.59 -5.30 -22.91
C ALA A 175 -8.63 -6.31 -22.38
N ILE A 176 -9.09 -6.16 -21.15
CA ILE A 176 -10.23 -6.92 -20.60
C ILE A 176 -11.23 -5.93 -20.01
N THR A 177 -12.39 -5.75 -20.64
CA THR A 177 -13.50 -4.91 -20.11
C THR A 177 -14.72 -5.77 -19.83
N LEU A 178 -15.18 -5.86 -18.59
CA LEU A 178 -16.30 -6.73 -18.22
C LEU A 178 -17.31 -5.99 -17.34
N ASP A 179 -18.57 -6.09 -17.71
CA ASP A 179 -19.76 -5.59 -16.99
C ASP A 179 -20.52 -6.68 -16.22
N GLN A 180 -19.87 -7.82 -16.00
CA GLN A 180 -20.42 -9.00 -15.33
C GLN A 180 -19.43 -9.53 -14.28
N GLU A 181 -19.93 -10.28 -13.30
CA GLU A 181 -19.09 -10.90 -12.29
C GLU A 181 -18.07 -11.87 -12.92
N VAL A 182 -16.83 -11.84 -12.43
CA VAL A 182 -15.74 -12.64 -13.01
C VAL A 182 -14.86 -13.33 -11.97
N ASP A 183 -14.55 -14.60 -12.23
CA ASP A 183 -13.40 -15.33 -11.66
C ASP A 183 -12.27 -15.35 -12.72
N LEU A 184 -11.43 -14.31 -12.73
CA LEU A 184 -10.35 -14.11 -13.69
C LEU A 184 -9.02 -14.68 -13.18
N SER A 185 -8.41 -15.58 -13.96
CA SER A 185 -7.06 -16.08 -13.71
C SER A 185 -6.11 -15.74 -14.86
N ILE A 186 -5.02 -15.06 -14.55
CA ILE A 186 -3.91 -14.77 -15.47
C ILE A 186 -2.68 -15.52 -14.99
N SER A 187 -2.13 -16.41 -15.81
CA SER A 187 -1.04 -17.29 -15.36
C SER A 187 -0.02 -17.68 -16.43
N ASN A 188 1.12 -18.20 -15.97
CA ASN A 188 2.16 -18.81 -16.79
C ASN A 188 2.79 -17.85 -17.82
N ASN A 189 3.35 -16.73 -17.36
CA ASN A 189 3.98 -15.72 -18.22
C ASN A 189 3.00 -15.10 -19.22
N SER A 190 1.79 -14.81 -18.75
CA SER A 190 0.83 -14.02 -19.52
C SER A 190 1.11 -12.52 -19.38
N HIS A 191 0.71 -11.75 -20.38
CA HIS A 191 0.82 -10.29 -20.41
C HIS A 191 -0.54 -9.71 -20.80
N VAL A 192 -1.10 -8.85 -19.97
CA VAL A 192 -2.41 -8.19 -20.20
C VAL A 192 -2.23 -6.69 -20.02
N ALA A 193 -2.77 -5.90 -20.94
CA ALA A 193 -2.73 -4.44 -20.91
C ALA A 193 -4.06 -3.85 -20.40
N GLY A 194 -4.18 -3.76 -19.08
CA GLY A 194 -5.37 -3.23 -18.41
C GLY A 194 -6.49 -4.25 -18.21
N ILE A 195 -7.23 -4.05 -17.11
CA ILE A 195 -8.48 -4.73 -16.78
C ILE A 195 -9.45 -3.66 -16.28
N THR A 196 -10.67 -3.63 -16.82
CA THR A 196 -11.76 -2.77 -16.38
C THR A 196 -12.95 -3.65 -16.00
N LEU A 197 -13.37 -3.59 -14.74
CA LEU A 197 -14.57 -4.28 -14.24
C LEU A 197 -15.59 -3.23 -13.85
N THR A 198 -16.77 -3.30 -14.45
CA THR A 198 -17.93 -2.46 -14.12
C THR A 198 -19.06 -3.33 -13.59
N GLN A 199 -19.87 -2.78 -12.69
CA GLN A 199 -21.11 -3.42 -12.28
C GLN A 199 -22.19 -3.17 -13.34
N GLY A 200 -22.48 -4.16 -14.18
CA GLY A 200 -23.43 -4.02 -15.30
C GLY A 200 -24.87 -4.45 -14.99
N TYR A 201 -25.12 -5.02 -13.81
CA TYR A 201 -26.45 -5.39 -13.33
C TYR A 201 -26.51 -5.34 -11.80
N GLU A 202 -27.74 -5.40 -11.29
CA GLU A 202 -28.05 -5.33 -9.87
C GLU A 202 -29.06 -6.40 -9.45
N TRP A 203 -29.19 -6.54 -8.14
CA TRP A 203 -30.29 -7.27 -7.51
C TRP A 203 -31.16 -6.29 -6.73
N GLU A 204 -32.22 -5.81 -7.40
CA GLU A 204 -33.23 -4.91 -6.83
C GLU A 204 -33.71 -5.39 -5.45
N ASP A 205 -33.87 -4.45 -4.53
CA ASP A 205 -34.51 -4.75 -3.25
C ASP A 205 -36.01 -5.06 -3.44
N ILE A 206 -36.48 -6.08 -2.73
CA ILE A 206 -37.89 -6.49 -2.73
C ILE A 206 -38.75 -5.75 -1.71
N ASP A 207 -38.15 -5.09 -0.71
CA ASP A 207 -38.84 -4.38 0.37
C ASP A 207 -38.47 -2.86 0.39
N ASP A 208 -39.45 -1.95 0.38
CA ASP A 208 -39.25 -0.49 0.40
C ASP A 208 -39.02 0.02 1.84
N ASN A 209 -37.84 0.59 2.17
CA ASN A 209 -37.40 1.19 3.47
C ASN A 209 -38.02 0.58 4.75
N THR A 210 -38.32 -0.72 4.69
CA THR A 210 -39.44 -1.30 5.42
C THR A 210 -39.06 -1.76 6.83
N VAL A 211 -37.76 -1.77 7.18
CA VAL A 211 -37.16 -2.34 8.40
C VAL A 211 -36.14 -1.41 9.07
N SER A 212 -36.05 -1.46 10.41
CA SER A 212 -35.28 -0.51 11.26
C SER A 212 -33.75 -0.68 11.22
N THR A 213 -33.25 -1.44 10.26
CA THR A 213 -31.83 -1.76 10.07
C THR A 213 -31.47 -1.69 8.60
N GLY A 214 -32.22 -0.93 7.81
CA GLY A 214 -32.05 -0.94 6.37
C GLY A 214 -32.62 -2.16 5.66
N VAL A 215 -32.93 -1.99 4.38
CA VAL A 215 -33.28 -3.09 3.48
C VAL A 215 -32.03 -3.35 2.62
N ASN A 216 -31.58 -4.60 2.58
CA ASN A 216 -30.33 -4.95 1.90
C ASN A 216 -30.60 -6.11 0.98
N SER A 217 -30.12 -6.00 -0.25
CA SER A 217 -29.95 -7.17 -1.09
C SER A 217 -29.04 -8.17 -0.38
N GLY A 218 -29.46 -9.44 -0.32
CA GLY A 218 -28.62 -10.50 0.22
C GLY A 218 -27.44 -10.86 -0.69
N GLU A 219 -27.43 -10.31 -1.89
CA GLU A 219 -26.48 -10.58 -2.96
C GLU A 219 -25.42 -9.48 -3.04
N VAL A 220 -24.25 -9.84 -3.58
CA VAL A 220 -23.09 -8.94 -3.73
C VAL A 220 -22.50 -9.20 -5.10
N PHE A 221 -22.16 -8.16 -5.85
CA PHE A 221 -21.50 -8.28 -7.15
C PHE A 221 -20.02 -8.63 -6.93
N ASN A 222 -19.65 -9.89 -7.09
CA ASN A 222 -18.35 -10.42 -6.69
C ASN A 222 -17.39 -10.60 -7.86
N ASN A 223 -16.19 -10.05 -7.72
CA ASN A 223 -15.09 -10.27 -8.65
C ASN A 223 -13.86 -10.85 -7.95
N THR A 224 -13.20 -11.79 -8.61
CA THR A 224 -11.94 -12.37 -8.16
C THR A 224 -10.92 -12.35 -9.29
N ILE A 225 -9.79 -11.68 -9.07
CA ILE A 225 -8.66 -11.62 -9.99
C ILE A 225 -7.45 -12.31 -9.35
N VAL A 226 -6.87 -13.29 -10.03
CA VAL A 226 -5.65 -13.97 -9.60
C VAL A 226 -4.61 -13.94 -10.70
N VAL A 227 -3.52 -13.20 -10.48
CA VAL A 227 -2.40 -13.04 -11.42
C VAL A 227 -1.17 -13.76 -10.87
N THR A 228 -0.74 -14.84 -11.51
CA THR A 228 0.40 -15.66 -11.05
C THR A 228 1.49 -15.76 -12.11
N ASP A 229 2.74 -15.50 -11.74
CA ASP A 229 3.89 -15.57 -12.65
C ASP A 229 3.66 -14.78 -13.95
N SER A 230 3.01 -13.62 -13.88
CA SER A 230 2.52 -12.87 -15.04
C SER A 230 2.60 -11.36 -14.85
N THR A 231 2.26 -10.60 -15.89
CA THR A 231 2.32 -9.13 -15.86
C THR A 231 0.96 -8.53 -16.25
N LEU A 232 0.50 -7.57 -15.45
CA LEU A 232 -0.57 -6.64 -15.79
C LEU A 232 0.07 -5.25 -15.95
N THR A 233 -0.15 -4.62 -17.10
CA THR A 233 0.28 -3.24 -17.37
C THR A 233 -0.92 -2.32 -17.49
N SER A 234 -0.69 -1.01 -17.63
CA SER A 234 -1.73 -0.06 -18.02
C SER A 234 -2.35 -0.44 -19.36
N GLY A 235 -3.64 -0.11 -19.53
CA GLY A 235 -4.38 -0.24 -20.78
C GLY A 235 -4.88 1.11 -21.27
N SER A 236 -5.36 1.15 -22.50
CA SER A 236 -5.85 2.36 -23.16
C SER A 236 -7.33 2.57 -22.88
N TRP A 237 -7.70 3.80 -22.49
CA TRP A 237 -9.09 4.23 -22.30
C TRP A 237 -9.55 5.20 -23.39
N SER A 238 -8.61 5.66 -24.20
CA SER A 238 -8.80 6.69 -25.20
C SER A 238 -7.83 6.46 -26.35
N ASP A 239 -8.18 7.04 -27.51
CA ASP A 239 -7.41 6.97 -28.76
C ASP A 239 -5.93 7.40 -28.57
N GLU A 240 -5.03 6.42 -28.61
CA GLU A 240 -3.59 6.61 -28.44
C GLU A 240 -2.90 7.16 -29.71
N GLY A 241 -1.64 7.57 -29.57
CA GLY A 241 -0.85 8.01 -30.73
C GLY A 241 -1.27 9.35 -31.33
N THR A 242 -2.27 10.01 -30.73
CA THR A 242 -2.71 11.39 -31.08
C THR A 242 -1.72 12.46 -30.61
N SER A 243 -0.82 12.12 -29.68
CA SER A 243 0.27 12.98 -29.19
C SER A 243 1.54 12.18 -28.84
N GLY A 244 2.71 12.83 -28.68
CA GLY A 244 3.93 12.13 -28.27
C GLY A 244 5.21 12.96 -28.25
N TRP A 245 6.26 12.40 -27.62
CA TRP A 245 7.59 13.00 -27.47
C TRP A 245 8.69 12.03 -27.91
N PHE A 246 9.44 12.40 -28.96
CA PHE A 246 10.44 11.54 -29.63
C PHE A 246 9.94 10.12 -30.00
N GLY A 247 8.64 9.97 -30.26
CA GLY A 247 8.04 8.68 -30.64
C GLY A 247 7.58 7.82 -29.45
N ASN A 248 7.68 8.31 -28.21
CA ASN A 248 6.88 7.80 -27.10
C ASN A 248 5.52 8.52 -27.15
N THR A 249 4.46 7.75 -27.29
CA THR A 249 3.08 8.24 -27.46
C THR A 249 2.19 7.94 -26.25
N SER A 250 2.76 7.46 -25.14
CA SER A 250 2.02 7.00 -23.97
C SER A 250 1.01 5.90 -24.29
N ASN A 251 1.38 4.96 -25.17
CA ASN A 251 0.52 3.86 -25.58
C ASN A 251 0.10 2.99 -24.39
N ALA A 252 -0.91 2.13 -24.56
CA ALA A 252 -1.15 1.03 -23.63
C ALA A 252 0.16 0.33 -23.26
N SER A 253 0.31 0.01 -21.98
CA SER A 253 1.51 -0.48 -21.29
C SER A 253 2.65 0.52 -21.02
N ASP A 254 2.60 1.74 -21.55
CA ASP A 254 3.53 2.82 -21.21
C ASP A 254 3.03 3.62 -20.00
N TYR A 255 3.61 3.34 -18.83
CA TYR A 255 3.31 4.12 -17.62
C TYR A 255 4.13 5.42 -17.58
N ASN A 256 3.46 6.58 -17.59
CA ASN A 256 4.14 7.88 -17.60
C ASN A 256 4.37 8.49 -16.20
N GLY A 257 3.72 7.92 -15.18
CA GLY A 257 3.92 8.20 -13.76
C GLY A 257 3.66 9.63 -13.29
N ASN A 258 3.09 10.52 -14.10
CA ASN A 258 2.95 11.93 -13.76
C ASN A 258 1.53 12.44 -14.02
N GLY A 259 0.87 12.95 -12.98
CA GLY A 259 -0.47 13.52 -13.06
C GLY A 259 -1.56 12.49 -13.38
N TRP A 260 -2.81 12.93 -13.44
CA TRP A 260 -3.92 12.06 -13.84
C TRP A 260 -3.86 11.76 -15.34
N ASN A 261 -3.98 10.47 -15.70
CA ASN A 261 -4.14 9.99 -17.05
C ASN A 261 -4.90 8.66 -17.01
N ALA A 262 -6.00 8.55 -17.74
CA ALA A 262 -6.81 7.33 -17.79
C ALA A 262 -6.03 6.14 -18.39
N ASN A 263 -5.09 6.40 -19.31
CA ASN A 263 -4.28 5.38 -19.97
C ASN A 263 -3.13 4.85 -19.08
N ASP A 264 -2.98 5.37 -17.85
CA ASP A 264 -2.06 4.82 -16.86
C ASP A 264 -2.72 3.71 -16.01
N VAL A 265 -4.04 3.49 -16.14
CA VAL A 265 -4.80 2.55 -15.30
C VAL A 265 -4.56 1.11 -15.77
N ALA A 266 -4.05 0.27 -14.86
CA ALA A 266 -3.84 -1.16 -15.07
C ALA A 266 -5.01 -2.00 -14.56
N LEU A 267 -5.70 -1.53 -13.52
CA LEU A 267 -6.91 -2.18 -12.99
C LEU A 267 -7.91 -1.10 -12.61
N ALA A 268 -9.10 -1.16 -13.18
CA ALA A 268 -10.26 -0.37 -12.77
C ALA A 268 -11.36 -1.28 -12.24
N VAL A 269 -11.93 -0.89 -11.10
CA VAL A 269 -13.08 -1.51 -10.46
C VAL A 269 -14.09 -0.39 -10.22
N ILE A 270 -15.25 -0.47 -10.86
CA ILE A 270 -16.21 0.62 -10.93
C ILE A 270 -17.58 0.09 -10.53
N ALA A 271 -17.99 0.42 -9.30
CA ALA A 271 -19.33 0.18 -8.82
C ALA A 271 -20.31 1.16 -9.48
N HIS A 272 -21.55 0.72 -9.71
CA HIS A 272 -22.52 1.52 -10.44
C HIS A 272 -23.39 2.32 -9.46
N PRO A 273 -23.50 3.66 -9.58
CA PRO A 273 -24.20 4.50 -8.58
C PRO A 273 -25.70 4.24 -8.40
N ASN A 274 -26.31 3.52 -9.36
CA ASN A 274 -27.72 3.15 -9.31
C ASN A 274 -27.91 1.65 -9.05
N ALA A 275 -26.91 0.96 -8.52
CA ALA A 275 -27.07 -0.43 -8.12
C ALA A 275 -27.55 -0.49 -6.67
N ASP A 276 -28.51 -1.36 -6.37
CA ASP A 276 -29.00 -1.61 -5.00
C ASP A 276 -28.02 -2.43 -4.12
N ASN A 277 -26.95 -2.97 -4.70
CA ASN A 277 -26.06 -3.91 -4.01
C ASN A 277 -24.59 -3.57 -4.19
N ALA A 278 -23.82 -3.85 -3.14
CA ALA A 278 -22.37 -3.71 -3.12
C ALA A 278 -21.66 -4.44 -4.27
N MET A 279 -20.59 -3.84 -4.76
CA MET A 279 -19.53 -4.49 -5.54
C MET A 279 -18.33 -4.82 -4.65
N GLN A 280 -17.97 -6.11 -4.58
CA GLN A 280 -16.79 -6.57 -3.84
C GLN A 280 -15.81 -7.29 -4.74
N THR A 281 -14.59 -6.75 -4.82
CA THR A 281 -13.53 -7.24 -5.69
C THR A 281 -12.30 -7.63 -4.88
N SER A 282 -11.77 -8.82 -5.15
CA SER A 282 -10.48 -9.26 -4.64
C SER A 282 -9.47 -9.44 -5.77
N ALA A 283 -8.30 -8.82 -5.64
CA ALA A 283 -7.23 -8.92 -6.63
C ALA A 283 -5.93 -9.41 -5.97
N THR A 284 -5.39 -10.55 -6.42
CA THR A 284 -4.16 -11.14 -5.87
C THR A 284 -3.10 -11.33 -6.93
N PHE A 285 -1.93 -10.72 -6.72
CA PHE A 285 -0.74 -10.86 -7.55
C PHE A 285 0.30 -11.73 -6.83
N ASN A 286 0.71 -12.84 -7.44
CA ASN A 286 1.63 -13.80 -6.86
C ASN A 286 2.85 -14.03 -7.76
N ASN A 287 4.03 -13.59 -7.32
CA ASN A 287 5.25 -13.56 -8.14
C ASN A 287 5.02 -12.88 -9.50
N SER A 288 4.32 -11.75 -9.47
CA SER A 288 3.80 -11.04 -10.64
C SER A 288 4.18 -9.57 -10.62
N THR A 289 4.04 -8.90 -11.77
CA THR A 289 4.24 -7.46 -11.87
C THR A 289 2.93 -6.74 -12.20
N LEU A 290 2.64 -5.69 -11.46
CA LEU A 290 1.58 -4.72 -11.73
C LEU A 290 2.26 -3.38 -12.08
N MET A 291 2.04 -2.88 -13.29
CA MET A 291 2.62 -1.63 -13.76
C MET A 291 1.50 -0.72 -14.22
N GLY A 292 1.17 0.30 -13.44
CA GLY A 292 0.04 1.18 -13.68
C GLY A 292 -0.78 1.45 -12.42
N ASP A 293 -1.67 2.40 -12.53
CA ASP A 293 -2.55 2.83 -11.45
C ASP A 293 -3.68 1.80 -11.25
N VAL A 294 -4.15 1.70 -10.02
CA VAL A 294 -5.34 0.92 -9.66
C VAL A 294 -6.43 1.91 -9.29
N LEU A 295 -7.51 1.92 -10.05
CA LEU A 295 -8.66 2.79 -9.87
C LEU A 295 -9.79 2.01 -9.22
N PHE A 296 -10.35 2.58 -8.17
CA PHE A 296 -11.55 2.09 -7.51
C PHE A 296 -12.58 3.22 -7.44
N SER A 297 -13.69 3.06 -8.17
CA SER A 297 -14.80 4.00 -8.15
C SER A 297 -15.94 3.44 -7.33
N SER A 298 -16.42 4.25 -6.39
CA SER A 298 -17.57 3.92 -5.56
C SER A 298 -18.37 5.19 -5.25
N ASN A 299 -19.68 5.07 -5.39
CA ASN A 299 -20.68 6.04 -4.96
C ASN A 299 -21.56 5.32 -3.93
N PHE A 300 -22.37 6.07 -3.17
CA PHE A 300 -23.41 5.40 -2.41
C PHE A 300 -24.38 4.70 -3.36
N ASP A 301 -24.72 3.46 -3.03
CA ASP A 301 -25.65 2.62 -3.77
C ASP A 301 -27.06 3.24 -3.82
N GLU A 302 -27.91 2.73 -4.71
CA GLU A 302 -29.32 3.13 -4.74
C GLU A 302 -29.96 2.89 -3.34
N ASN A 303 -30.87 3.77 -2.96
CA ASN A 303 -31.54 3.77 -1.64
C ASN A 303 -30.67 4.13 -0.42
N PHE A 304 -29.43 4.59 -0.61
CA PHE A 304 -28.70 5.31 0.43
C PHE A 304 -29.03 6.82 0.43
N PHE A 305 -29.27 7.38 1.62
CA PHE A 305 -29.61 8.77 1.83
C PHE A 305 -28.54 9.43 2.72
N PRO A 306 -27.55 10.14 2.13
CA PRO A 306 -26.44 10.72 2.89
C PRO A 306 -26.85 11.73 3.96
N ASN A 307 -28.01 12.36 3.79
CA ASN A 307 -28.57 13.35 4.71
C ASN A 307 -29.70 12.79 5.60
N GLY A 308 -29.98 11.49 5.52
CA GLY A 308 -31.12 10.85 6.18
C GLY A 308 -32.44 10.97 5.41
N ALA A 309 -33.38 10.08 5.72
CA ALA A 309 -34.74 10.00 5.20
C ALA A 309 -35.74 9.63 6.32
N ASP A 310 -36.97 10.11 6.18
CA ASP A 310 -38.12 9.76 7.02
C ASP A 310 -38.57 8.32 6.70
N THR A 311 -38.80 7.51 7.74
CA THR A 311 -39.32 6.16 7.55
C THR A 311 -40.84 6.19 7.41
N TYR A 312 -41.40 5.49 6.42
CA TYR A 312 -42.85 5.27 6.28
C TYR A 312 -43.53 4.58 7.51
N ARG A 313 -42.75 4.22 8.55
CA ARG A 313 -43.16 3.47 9.75
C ARG A 313 -43.84 4.33 10.80
N ASP A 314 -43.66 5.64 10.76
CA ASP A 314 -44.39 6.55 11.61
C ASP A 314 -45.14 7.63 10.83
N THR A 315 -45.48 8.72 11.51
CA THR A 315 -46.37 9.77 10.99
C THR A 315 -45.82 11.16 11.25
N ASP A 316 -44.62 11.27 11.83
CA ASP A 316 -43.94 12.54 11.89
C ASP A 316 -43.18 12.76 10.58
N ALA A 317 -42.20 13.65 10.58
CA ALA A 317 -41.41 13.95 9.41
C ALA A 317 -39.93 13.99 9.79
N ASP A 318 -39.60 13.37 10.93
CA ASP A 318 -38.26 13.31 11.45
C ASP A 318 -37.47 12.29 10.60
N LEU A 319 -36.16 12.51 10.50
CA LEU A 319 -35.30 11.61 9.74
C LEU A 319 -34.92 10.44 10.64
N ASP A 320 -35.30 9.22 10.25
CA ASP A 320 -35.12 8.03 11.08
C ASP A 320 -34.18 6.98 10.48
N THR A 321 -33.74 7.14 9.24
CA THR A 321 -32.83 6.19 8.58
C THR A 321 -31.93 6.87 7.55
N ASN A 322 -30.73 6.35 7.34
CA ASN A 322 -29.91 6.71 6.17
C ASN A 322 -30.21 5.85 4.95
N GLY A 323 -31.26 5.03 4.97
CA GLY A 323 -31.39 3.95 4.01
C GLY A 323 -30.35 2.88 4.30
N TRP A 324 -29.98 2.10 3.30
CA TRP A 324 -28.96 1.05 3.49
C TRP A 324 -28.22 0.75 2.20
N ASP A 325 -26.94 0.47 2.38
CA ASP A 325 -25.94 0.25 1.34
C ASP A 325 -24.97 -0.80 1.90
N GLY A 326 -24.62 -1.79 1.07
CA GLY A 326 -23.48 -2.64 1.37
C GLY A 326 -22.22 -1.97 0.86
N THR A 327 -21.24 -1.74 1.73
CA THR A 327 -20.02 -1.03 1.32
C THR A 327 -19.30 -1.72 0.16
N ASP A 328 -19.09 -0.98 -0.94
CA ASP A 328 -18.22 -1.40 -2.02
C ASP A 328 -16.81 -1.65 -1.51
N ARG A 329 -16.09 -2.60 -2.11
CA ARG A 329 -14.76 -2.96 -1.61
C ARG A 329 -13.82 -3.45 -2.68
N LEU A 330 -12.58 -2.96 -2.63
CA LEU A 330 -11.45 -3.54 -3.34
C LEU A 330 -10.36 -3.98 -2.36
N ASP A 331 -10.06 -5.28 -2.33
CA ASP A 331 -8.91 -5.83 -1.62
C ASP A 331 -7.80 -6.22 -2.61
N LEU A 332 -6.72 -5.43 -2.66
CA LEU A 332 -5.55 -5.70 -3.47
C LEU A 332 -4.43 -6.34 -2.64
N THR A 333 -3.94 -7.50 -3.08
CA THR A 333 -2.85 -8.24 -2.41
C THR A 333 -1.67 -8.52 -3.33
N LEU A 334 -0.47 -8.10 -2.92
CA LEU A 334 0.81 -8.48 -3.53
C LEU A 334 1.50 -9.55 -2.69
N ASN A 335 1.85 -10.69 -3.30
CA ASN A 335 2.44 -11.84 -2.62
C ASN A 335 3.68 -12.38 -3.35
N ASN A 336 4.59 -12.98 -2.58
CA ASN A 336 5.72 -13.78 -3.07
C ASN A 336 6.62 -13.03 -4.06
N GLY A 337 7.10 -11.85 -3.66
CA GLY A 337 8.01 -11.04 -4.47
C GLY A 337 7.33 -10.30 -5.61
N SER A 338 6.01 -10.14 -5.57
CA SER A 338 5.29 -9.32 -6.54
C SER A 338 5.71 -7.86 -6.44
N LYS A 339 5.70 -7.16 -7.57
CA LYS A 339 6.05 -5.75 -7.65
C LYS A 339 4.90 -4.93 -8.23
N TRP A 340 4.58 -3.82 -7.58
CA TRP A 340 3.70 -2.79 -8.11
C TRP A 340 4.43 -1.47 -8.28
N VAL A 341 4.28 -0.84 -9.43
CA VAL A 341 4.64 0.56 -9.67
C VAL A 341 3.40 1.28 -10.17
N GLY A 342 2.92 2.26 -9.42
CA GLY A 342 1.65 2.94 -9.71
C GLY A 342 1.01 3.57 -8.48
N ALA A 343 -0.13 4.22 -8.68
CA ALA A 343 -0.93 4.84 -7.63
C ALA A 343 -2.23 4.09 -7.33
N ALA A 344 -2.72 4.22 -6.10
CA ALA A 344 -3.99 3.67 -5.65
C ALA A 344 -5.07 4.78 -5.62
N MET A 345 -6.01 4.77 -6.55
CA MET A 345 -6.91 5.90 -6.79
C MET A 345 -8.34 5.53 -6.39
N SER A 346 -8.75 5.93 -5.19
CA SER A 346 -10.17 5.97 -4.83
C SER A 346 -10.83 7.18 -5.48
N VAL A 347 -11.94 6.96 -6.18
CA VAL A 347 -12.73 7.97 -6.88
C VAL A 347 -14.23 7.70 -6.71
N HIS A 348 -15.06 8.65 -7.11
CA HIS A 348 -16.50 8.47 -7.29
C HIS A 348 -16.93 9.12 -8.60
N GLN A 349 -18.02 8.63 -9.16
CA GLN A 349 -18.62 9.20 -10.35
C GLN A 349 -19.37 10.49 -10.02
N VAL A 350 -19.28 11.48 -10.90
CA VAL A 350 -19.94 12.79 -10.75
C VAL A 350 -20.77 13.12 -11.99
N ASP A 351 -22.00 13.59 -11.75
CA ASP A 351 -22.87 14.24 -12.75
C ASP A 351 -22.59 15.75 -12.74
N VAL A 352 -21.83 16.23 -13.73
CA VAL A 352 -21.34 17.62 -13.77
C VAL A 352 -22.43 18.62 -14.12
N ASP A 353 -23.43 18.23 -14.91
CA ASP A 353 -24.46 19.14 -15.44
C ASP A 353 -25.86 18.93 -14.85
N GLY A 354 -26.03 17.92 -14.00
CA GLY A 354 -27.22 17.63 -13.22
C GLY A 354 -28.34 16.98 -14.04
N ASP A 355 -28.01 16.31 -15.15
CA ASP A 355 -28.99 15.67 -16.02
C ASP A 355 -29.36 14.23 -15.61
N GLY A 356 -28.70 13.71 -14.57
CA GLY A 356 -28.85 12.34 -14.07
C GLY A 356 -27.90 11.34 -14.72
N VAL A 357 -26.97 11.79 -15.56
CA VAL A 357 -25.93 10.98 -16.19
C VAL A 357 -24.58 11.32 -15.59
N TYR A 358 -23.97 10.34 -14.95
CA TYR A 358 -22.61 10.45 -14.45
C TYR A 358 -21.61 10.47 -15.62
N ASP A 359 -20.89 11.58 -15.79
CA ASP A 359 -20.04 11.85 -16.96
C ASP A 359 -18.57 12.13 -16.63
N SER A 360 -18.20 12.11 -15.35
CA SER A 360 -16.82 12.33 -14.89
C SER A 360 -16.51 11.63 -13.56
N TYR A 361 -15.26 11.74 -13.11
CA TYR A 361 -14.78 11.21 -11.83
C TYR A 361 -14.17 12.32 -10.97
N ALA A 362 -14.37 12.24 -9.66
CA ALA A 362 -13.69 13.08 -8.67
C ALA A 362 -12.90 12.22 -7.68
N ALA A 363 -11.87 12.81 -7.07
CA ALA A 363 -11.00 12.11 -6.14
C ALA A 363 -11.72 11.81 -4.81
N GLY A 364 -11.44 10.63 -4.25
CA GLY A 364 -12.12 10.10 -3.07
C GLY A 364 -13.42 9.37 -3.40
N THR A 365 -13.93 8.55 -2.48
CA THR A 365 -15.29 8.01 -2.51
C THR A 365 -16.29 9.00 -1.90
N GLU A 366 -17.59 8.76 -2.05
CA GLU A 366 -18.61 9.50 -1.29
C GLU A 366 -18.54 9.17 0.21
N ALA A 367 -18.80 10.15 1.08
CA ALA A 367 -18.75 9.99 2.52
C ALA A 367 -19.78 10.87 3.26
N THR A 368 -20.30 10.41 4.40
CA THR A 368 -21.20 11.20 5.27
C THR A 368 -20.94 10.97 6.75
N ALA A 369 -21.14 12.02 7.56
CA ALA A 369 -21.13 11.99 9.02
C ALA A 369 -22.54 12.05 9.63
N THR A 370 -23.58 12.25 8.81
CA THR A 370 -24.98 12.34 9.26
C THR A 370 -25.56 10.92 9.35
N LEU A 371 -25.23 10.22 10.44
CA LEU A 371 -25.61 8.82 10.66
C LEU A 371 -26.75 8.70 11.70
N ILE A 372 -27.84 8.01 11.35
CA ILE A 372 -29.02 7.80 12.19
C ILE A 372 -29.06 6.38 12.74
N ASP A 373 -28.90 5.37 11.86
CA ASP A 373 -29.05 3.95 12.18
C ASP A 373 -27.87 3.07 11.73
N ILE A 374 -26.87 3.68 11.11
CA ILE A 374 -25.64 3.03 10.64
C ILE A 374 -24.41 3.51 11.42
N THR A 375 -23.39 2.65 11.53
CA THR A 375 -22.11 3.00 12.13
C THR A 375 -21.12 3.44 11.06
N ALA A 376 -20.29 4.43 11.37
CA ALA A 376 -19.12 4.76 10.55
C ALA A 376 -18.29 3.51 10.24
N ASN A 377 -17.79 3.40 9.01
CA ASN A 377 -17.00 2.26 8.52
C ASN A 377 -15.54 2.64 8.20
N SER A 378 -15.23 3.94 8.15
CA SER A 378 -13.92 4.46 7.76
C SER A 378 -13.71 5.88 8.32
N LEU A 379 -12.50 6.40 8.17
CA LEU A 379 -12.17 7.79 8.43
C LEU A 379 -12.09 8.54 7.09
N TRP A 380 -12.45 9.81 7.09
CA TRP A 380 -12.17 10.67 5.94
C TRP A 380 -10.90 11.48 6.20
N PRO A 381 -10.05 11.73 5.20
CA PRO A 381 -8.88 12.59 5.40
C PRO A 381 -9.26 14.00 5.88
N ASP A 382 -10.45 14.49 5.53
CA ASP A 382 -10.98 15.75 6.06
C ASP A 382 -11.80 15.53 7.34
N SER A 383 -11.82 16.54 8.20
CA SER A 383 -12.59 16.52 9.45
C SER A 383 -14.10 16.60 9.23
N THR A 384 -14.88 16.06 10.17
CA THR A 384 -16.32 16.27 10.21
C THR A 384 -16.66 17.53 10.99
N TYR A 385 -17.63 18.30 10.49
CA TYR A 385 -18.03 19.58 11.05
C TYR A 385 -19.43 19.50 11.65
N GLY A 386 -19.66 20.24 12.75
CA GLY A 386 -20.93 20.29 13.44
C GLY A 386 -22.04 20.87 12.57
N ILE A 387 -23.28 20.45 12.84
CA ILE A 387 -24.48 21.02 12.21
C ILE A 387 -25.08 22.02 13.20
N ASP A 388 -25.34 23.25 12.76
CA ASP A 388 -25.92 24.29 13.63
C ASP A 388 -27.29 23.86 14.18
N SER A 389 -27.52 24.12 15.46
CA SER A 389 -28.77 23.79 16.16
C SER A 389 -29.38 25.04 16.77
N ASP A 390 -30.69 25.23 16.59
CA ASP A 390 -31.44 26.31 17.24
C ASP A 390 -31.54 26.15 18.77
N THR A 391 -31.05 25.02 19.31
CA THR A 391 -31.06 24.70 20.74
C THR A 391 -29.77 25.05 21.46
N THR A 392 -28.67 25.32 20.74
CA THR A 392 -27.39 25.77 21.31
C THR A 392 -27.24 27.28 21.07
N SER A 393 -26.48 27.96 21.94
CA SER A 393 -26.09 29.37 21.72
C SER A 393 -24.76 29.49 20.97
N TYR A 394 -24.18 28.35 20.60
CA TYR A 394 -22.89 28.20 19.95
C TYR A 394 -23.14 27.67 18.54
N ASP A 395 -22.68 28.39 17.53
CA ASP A 395 -22.75 27.95 16.13
C ASP A 395 -21.75 26.81 15.93
N GLU A 396 -22.26 25.60 15.75
CA GLU A 396 -21.43 24.41 15.54
C GLU A 396 -21.01 24.26 14.06
N ASN A 397 -21.64 25.03 13.15
CA ASN A 397 -21.32 25.01 11.73
C ASN A 397 -19.94 25.61 11.47
N GLY A 398 -19.07 24.81 10.84
CA GLY A 398 -17.67 25.19 10.57
C GLY A 398 -16.70 24.90 11.72
N HIS A 399 -17.14 24.20 12.77
CA HIS A 399 -16.27 23.69 13.83
C HIS A 399 -16.11 22.17 13.74
N VAL A 400 -14.89 21.68 13.93
CA VAL A 400 -14.59 20.24 13.91
C VAL A 400 -15.27 19.57 15.10
N VAL A 401 -16.03 18.50 14.84
CA VAL A 401 -16.75 17.71 15.85
C VAL A 401 -16.40 16.22 15.82
N GLY A 402 -15.65 15.77 14.81
CA GLY A 402 -15.19 14.40 14.69
C GLY A 402 -14.41 14.14 13.40
N ASN A 403 -14.23 12.86 13.09
CA ASN A 403 -13.47 12.36 11.94
C ASN A 403 -14.05 11.06 11.33
N ALA A 404 -14.92 10.36 12.06
CA ALA A 404 -15.51 9.11 11.60
C ALA A 404 -16.68 9.38 10.65
N VAL A 405 -16.69 8.66 9.52
CA VAL A 405 -17.70 8.77 8.48
C VAL A 405 -18.15 7.38 8.03
N TYR A 406 -19.31 7.32 7.38
CA TYR A 406 -19.62 6.20 6.50
C TYR A 406 -19.17 6.57 5.08
N GLN A 407 -18.26 5.79 4.50
CA GLN A 407 -17.81 5.88 3.11
C GLN A 407 -18.53 4.83 2.26
N SER A 408 -18.78 5.18 1.01
CA SER A 408 -19.36 4.27 0.00
C SER A 408 -18.44 3.10 -0.35
N GLY A 409 -17.12 3.33 -0.41
CA GLY A 409 -16.18 2.30 -0.84
C GLY A 409 -14.93 2.20 0.02
N LEU A 410 -14.44 0.96 0.21
CA LEU A 410 -13.20 0.66 0.93
C LEU A 410 -12.14 0.04 0.01
N PHE A 411 -11.02 0.73 -0.20
CA PHE A 411 -9.85 0.24 -0.93
C PHE A 411 -8.73 -0.16 0.04
N ASN A 412 -8.49 -1.46 0.19
CA ASN A 412 -7.43 -2.00 1.03
C ASN A 412 -6.27 -2.57 0.21
N VAL A 413 -5.04 -2.37 0.70
CA VAL A 413 -3.81 -2.89 0.08
C VAL A 413 -3.02 -3.72 1.08
N THR A 414 -2.60 -4.92 0.67
CA THR A 414 -1.77 -5.83 1.46
C THR A 414 -0.54 -6.29 0.68
N LEU A 415 0.64 -6.20 1.29
CA LEU A 415 1.90 -6.73 0.76
C LEU A 415 2.45 -7.84 1.66
N ASN A 416 2.75 -9.00 1.08
CA ASN A 416 3.43 -10.11 1.79
C ASN A 416 4.56 -10.74 0.97
N GLY A 417 5.42 -11.47 1.68
CA GLY A 417 6.42 -12.35 1.08
C GLY A 417 7.47 -11.59 0.27
N ALA A 418 8.06 -10.55 0.86
CA ALA A 418 9.02 -9.65 0.23
C ALA A 418 8.53 -8.99 -1.06
N SER A 419 7.24 -8.63 -1.11
CA SER A 419 6.67 -7.86 -2.22
C SER A 419 7.02 -6.38 -2.11
N GLN A 420 6.91 -5.65 -3.21
CA GLN A 420 7.29 -4.24 -3.29
C GLN A 420 6.20 -3.39 -3.94
N TRP A 421 5.94 -2.21 -3.40
CA TRP A 421 5.16 -1.15 -4.05
C TRP A 421 5.99 0.14 -4.12
N ASP A 422 6.17 0.67 -5.33
CA ASP A 422 6.74 1.99 -5.58
C ASP A 422 5.60 2.93 -5.97
N THR A 423 5.24 3.89 -5.10
CA THR A 423 4.19 4.88 -5.38
C THR A 423 4.71 5.97 -6.31
N THR A 424 3.80 6.56 -7.07
CA THR A 424 4.15 7.47 -8.19
C THR A 424 3.27 8.71 -8.29
N LYS A 425 2.05 8.64 -7.74
CA LYS A 425 1.08 9.75 -7.67
C LYS A 425 0.40 9.72 -6.30
N THR A 426 -0.59 10.58 -6.10
CA THR A 426 -1.45 10.52 -4.92
C THR A 426 -2.18 9.19 -4.86
N SER A 427 -1.98 8.48 -3.76
CA SER A 427 -2.67 7.26 -3.39
C SER A 427 -3.59 7.53 -2.21
N LEU A 428 -4.85 7.15 -2.34
CA LEU A 428 -5.87 7.26 -1.29
C LEU A 428 -6.51 5.88 -1.12
N ILE A 429 -6.32 5.29 0.07
CA ILE A 429 -6.77 3.95 0.43
C ILE A 429 -7.24 3.95 1.88
N ASP A 430 -7.89 2.90 2.34
CA ASP A 430 -8.37 2.79 3.72
C ASP A 430 -7.31 2.15 4.60
N THR A 431 -6.90 0.92 4.26
CA THR A 431 -5.92 0.16 5.04
C THR A 431 -4.73 -0.25 4.19
N LEU A 432 -3.53 0.01 4.71
CA LEU A 432 -2.28 -0.53 4.19
C LEU A 432 -1.62 -1.51 5.17
N SER A 433 -1.46 -2.76 4.74
CA SER A 433 -0.76 -3.80 5.50
C SER A 433 0.55 -4.22 4.81
N ILE A 434 1.70 -3.94 5.43
CA ILE A 434 3.04 -4.26 4.91
C ILE A 434 3.67 -5.36 5.76
N ASN A 435 3.76 -6.57 5.22
CA ASN A 435 4.13 -7.75 6.00
C ASN A 435 5.27 -8.57 5.38
N SER A 436 5.93 -9.37 6.23
CA SER A 436 6.84 -10.45 5.81
C SER A 436 7.98 -9.97 4.90
N GLY A 437 8.69 -8.91 5.31
CA GLY A 437 9.82 -8.35 4.59
C GLY A 437 9.46 -7.54 3.35
N SER A 438 8.20 -7.14 3.21
CA SER A 438 7.73 -6.34 2.08
C SER A 438 8.11 -4.87 2.26
N VAL A 439 8.14 -4.13 1.15
CA VAL A 439 8.62 -2.74 1.13
C VAL A 439 7.64 -1.85 0.37
N VAL A 440 7.31 -0.70 0.94
CA VAL A 440 6.63 0.40 0.25
C VAL A 440 7.60 1.58 0.16
N ASN A 441 7.75 2.14 -1.03
CA ASN A 441 8.58 3.31 -1.29
C ASN A 441 7.69 4.47 -1.73
N VAL A 442 7.74 5.57 -0.98
CA VAL A 442 6.99 6.80 -1.25
C VAL A 442 7.98 7.91 -1.55
N GLY A 443 8.10 8.30 -2.81
CA GLY A 443 8.92 9.43 -3.26
C GLY A 443 8.23 10.15 -4.40
N ASP A 444 8.37 11.47 -4.49
CA ASP A 444 7.65 12.34 -5.43
C ASP A 444 6.13 12.03 -5.51
N SER A 445 5.53 11.60 -4.40
CA SER A 445 4.16 11.07 -4.35
C SER A 445 3.56 11.16 -2.95
N THR A 446 2.25 10.97 -2.86
CA THR A 446 1.50 11.05 -1.61
C THR A 446 0.78 9.73 -1.35
N LEU A 447 0.80 9.25 -0.11
CA LEU A 447 0.07 8.07 0.35
C LEU A 447 -0.78 8.45 1.57
N ILE A 448 -2.10 8.35 1.42
CA ILE A 448 -3.08 8.64 2.46
C ILE A 448 -3.82 7.34 2.79
N SER A 449 -3.88 7.01 4.08
CA SER A 449 -4.58 5.82 4.56
C SER A 449 -5.07 5.98 5.98
N ASP A 450 -6.26 5.50 6.33
CA ASP A 450 -6.71 5.48 7.74
C ASP A 450 -5.70 4.77 8.63
N THR A 451 -5.25 3.59 8.20
CA THR A 451 -4.34 2.78 8.98
C THR A 451 -3.21 2.20 8.15
N ILE A 452 -1.99 2.38 8.64
CA ILE A 452 -0.79 1.76 8.08
C ILE A 452 -0.17 0.83 9.12
N GLY A 453 -0.08 -0.46 8.80
CA GLY A 453 0.50 -1.48 9.67
C GLY A 453 1.71 -2.16 9.05
N LEU A 454 2.82 -2.23 9.78
CA LEU A 454 4.05 -2.92 9.37
C LEU A 454 4.38 -4.08 10.31
N THR A 455 4.57 -5.28 9.77
CA THR A 455 5.00 -6.46 10.53
C THR A 455 6.07 -7.29 9.82
N GLY A 456 6.82 -8.09 10.60
CA GLY A 456 7.63 -9.18 10.04
C GLY A 456 8.86 -8.74 9.23
N GLY A 457 9.55 -7.69 9.68
CA GLY A 457 10.76 -7.18 9.05
C GLY A 457 10.51 -6.33 7.80
N SER A 458 9.34 -5.72 7.71
CA SER A 458 8.92 -4.92 6.56
C SER A 458 9.43 -3.48 6.64
N ALA A 459 9.31 -2.73 5.54
CA ALA A 459 9.75 -1.34 5.48
C ALA A 459 8.75 -0.42 4.77
N LEU A 460 8.63 0.81 5.29
CA LEU A 460 8.04 1.96 4.59
C LEU A 460 9.12 3.04 4.50
N ASN A 461 9.53 3.35 3.28
CA ASN A 461 10.56 4.34 3.01
C ASN A 461 9.91 5.60 2.43
N ILE A 462 10.01 6.70 3.16
CA ILE A 462 9.58 8.03 2.73
C ILE A 462 10.82 8.73 2.17
N ASN A 463 10.95 8.66 0.85
CA ASN A 463 12.06 9.21 0.07
C ASN A 463 11.82 10.70 -0.24
N GLU A 464 12.71 11.30 -1.03
CA GLU A 464 12.62 12.70 -1.49
C GLU A 464 11.20 13.04 -1.99
N ASP A 465 10.67 14.17 -1.50
CA ASP A 465 9.32 14.69 -1.79
C ASP A 465 8.16 13.69 -1.58
N GLY A 466 8.37 12.63 -0.80
CA GLY A 466 7.34 11.70 -0.37
C GLY A 466 6.52 12.24 0.79
N HIS A 467 5.20 12.06 0.72
CA HIS A 467 4.26 12.44 1.78
C HIS A 467 3.41 11.24 2.20
N VAL A 468 3.38 10.94 3.50
CA VAL A 468 2.52 9.90 4.07
C VAL A 468 1.63 10.51 5.14
N ALA A 469 0.32 10.26 5.07
CA ALA A 469 -0.65 10.69 6.06
C ALA A 469 -1.51 9.51 6.50
N THR A 470 -1.71 9.36 7.81
CA THR A 470 -2.57 8.31 8.35
C THR A 470 -3.20 8.70 9.68
N ASP A 471 -4.30 8.08 10.10
CA ASP A 471 -4.75 8.26 11.48
C ASP A 471 -3.84 7.46 12.42
N THR A 472 -3.62 6.18 12.11
CA THR A 472 -2.83 5.28 12.95
C THR A 472 -1.74 4.55 12.16
N LEU A 473 -0.49 4.82 12.52
CA LEU A 473 0.68 4.08 12.06
C LEU A 473 1.13 3.07 13.13
N SER A 474 1.28 1.80 12.76
CA SER A 474 1.79 0.74 13.65
C SER A 474 3.04 0.08 13.08
N ILE A 475 4.14 0.13 13.83
CA ILE A 475 5.46 -0.40 13.46
C ILE A 475 5.83 -1.52 14.45
N ASP A 476 5.65 -2.78 14.02
CA ASP A 476 6.01 -3.98 14.78
C ASP A 476 7.13 -4.74 14.07
N ASN A 477 8.29 -4.85 14.71
CA ASN A 477 9.45 -5.60 14.17
C ASN A 477 9.77 -5.21 12.71
N SER A 478 9.64 -3.92 12.39
CA SER A 478 9.70 -3.36 11.04
C SER A 478 10.27 -1.94 11.11
N THR A 479 10.52 -1.32 9.96
CA THR A 479 11.17 0.00 9.91
C THR A 479 10.38 0.99 9.08
N VAL A 480 10.20 2.20 9.60
CA VAL A 480 9.79 3.37 8.84
C VAL A 480 10.97 4.33 8.81
N THR A 481 11.34 4.78 7.62
CA THR A 481 12.47 5.71 7.43
C THR A 481 12.00 6.95 6.68
N ILE A 482 12.30 8.12 7.24
CA ILE A 482 12.17 9.42 6.58
C ILE A 482 13.55 9.82 6.07
N ALA A 483 13.67 10.07 4.77
CA ALA A 483 14.93 10.46 4.15
C ALA A 483 15.42 11.84 4.62
N ASP A 484 16.71 12.11 4.46
CA ASP A 484 17.34 13.37 4.89
C ASP A 484 16.83 14.60 4.10
N ASP A 485 16.36 14.41 2.87
CA ASP A 485 16.01 15.48 1.91
C ASP A 485 14.49 15.53 1.59
N VAL A 486 13.60 15.14 2.52
CA VAL A 486 12.15 15.26 2.25
C VAL A 486 11.70 16.73 2.33
N ALA A 487 10.93 17.22 1.34
CA ALA A 487 10.26 18.51 1.44
C ALA A 487 9.25 18.52 2.60
N ALA A 488 9.61 19.19 3.69
CA ALA A 488 8.71 19.42 4.82
C ALA A 488 8.22 20.88 4.80
N GLY A 489 6.91 21.05 4.71
CA GLY A 489 6.23 22.32 4.93
C GLY A 489 5.73 22.48 6.36
N TRP A 490 5.36 23.70 6.74
CA TRP A 490 4.92 24.06 8.10
C TRP A 490 3.48 23.60 8.45
N SER A 491 2.79 22.89 7.56
CA SER A 491 1.41 22.42 7.73
C SER A 491 1.31 20.90 7.68
N VAL A 492 0.28 20.33 8.33
CA VAL A 492 -0.01 18.88 8.35
C VAL A 492 0.00 18.25 6.95
N GLY A 493 -0.59 18.92 5.96
CA GLY A 493 -0.62 18.46 4.57
C GLY A 493 0.71 18.58 3.81
N SER A 494 1.79 18.99 4.48
CA SER A 494 3.12 19.13 3.88
C SER A 494 4.23 18.46 4.71
N ALA A 495 3.88 17.74 5.79
CA ALA A 495 4.82 16.89 6.50
C ALA A 495 5.23 15.70 5.62
N ALA A 496 6.42 15.16 5.85
CA ALA A 496 6.84 13.90 5.22
C ALA A 496 6.00 12.73 5.76
N LEU A 497 5.75 12.75 7.08
CA LEU A 497 4.90 11.81 7.78
C LEU A 497 3.97 12.58 8.73
N TYR A 498 2.67 12.44 8.53
CA TYR A 498 1.63 12.85 9.47
C TYR A 498 0.91 11.61 10.01
N ALA A 499 0.76 11.54 11.34
CA ALA A 499 -0.17 10.59 11.95
C ALA A 499 -0.76 11.07 13.27
N ASN A 500 -2.05 10.85 13.54
CA ASN A 500 -2.60 11.15 14.87
C ASN A 500 -1.91 10.29 15.93
N THR A 501 -1.76 8.99 15.67
CA THR A 501 -1.09 8.05 16.56
C THR A 501 -0.03 7.23 15.84
N ILE A 502 1.18 7.19 16.40
CA ILE A 502 2.23 6.26 15.97
C ILE A 502 2.53 5.27 17.10
N ASN A 503 2.44 3.98 16.82
CA ASN A 503 2.78 2.89 17.72
C ASN A 503 4.06 2.20 17.25
N VAL A 504 5.12 2.20 18.06
CA VAL A 504 6.37 1.49 17.76
C VAL A 504 6.63 0.44 18.83
N THR A 505 6.82 -0.82 18.42
CA THR A 505 6.98 -1.95 19.34
C THR A 505 7.84 -3.07 18.76
N ASN A 506 8.27 -3.99 19.62
CA ASN A 506 8.86 -5.28 19.24
C ASN A 506 10.01 -5.17 18.22
N ASN A 507 11.04 -4.37 18.52
CA ASN A 507 12.15 -4.05 17.60
C ASN A 507 11.76 -3.23 16.37
N GLY A 508 10.55 -2.66 16.36
CA GLY A 508 10.15 -1.65 15.38
C GLY A 508 11.00 -0.39 15.50
N VAL A 509 11.25 0.28 14.38
CA VAL A 509 12.07 1.48 14.30
C VAL A 509 11.33 2.56 13.52
N LEU A 510 11.14 3.72 14.14
CA LEU A 510 10.84 4.97 13.45
C LEU A 510 12.13 5.78 13.36
N ASP A 511 12.68 5.88 12.15
CA ASP A 511 13.91 6.60 11.85
C ASP A 511 13.57 7.90 11.12
N VAL A 512 13.80 9.04 11.76
CA VAL A 512 13.50 10.36 11.17
C VAL A 512 14.68 10.95 10.38
N GLY A 513 15.78 10.21 10.21
CA GLY A 513 16.95 10.67 9.47
C GLY A 513 17.56 11.94 10.05
N ASN A 514 18.19 12.75 9.19
CA ASN A 514 18.62 14.12 9.47
C ASN A 514 17.62 15.19 9.01
N SER A 515 16.36 14.79 8.80
CA SER A 515 15.30 15.66 8.30
C SER A 515 15.00 16.83 9.25
N THR A 516 14.32 17.86 8.74
CA THR A 516 13.91 19.02 9.55
C THR A 516 12.87 18.61 10.60
N GLY A 517 12.75 19.37 11.69
CA GLY A 517 11.79 19.07 12.76
C GLY A 517 10.32 19.00 12.32
N ASP A 518 9.97 19.57 11.16
CA ASP A 518 8.61 19.57 10.60
C ASP A 518 8.31 18.33 9.73
N ALA A 519 9.30 17.45 9.50
CA ALA A 519 9.15 16.28 8.65
C ALA A 519 8.22 15.22 9.26
N LEU A 520 8.20 15.10 10.58
CA LEU A 520 7.27 14.23 11.30
C LEU A 520 6.31 15.09 12.14
N GLN A 521 5.02 14.96 11.85
CA GLN A 521 3.94 15.53 12.64
C GLN A 521 3.10 14.40 13.23
N VAL A 522 2.97 14.40 14.55
CA VAL A 522 2.23 13.38 15.27
C VAL A 522 1.63 13.96 16.53
N ASP A 523 0.44 13.50 16.93
CA ASP A 523 -0.17 13.95 18.19
C ASP A 523 0.26 13.08 19.36
N THR A 524 0.33 11.76 19.13
CA THR A 524 0.78 10.76 20.13
C THR A 524 1.80 9.78 19.55
N LEU A 525 3.01 9.77 20.11
CA LEU A 525 4.05 8.78 19.84
C LEU A 525 4.14 7.75 20.98
N ASN A 526 3.69 6.53 20.71
CA ASN A 526 3.72 5.41 21.65
C ASN A 526 4.94 4.52 21.39
N LEU A 527 5.92 4.53 22.32
CA LEU A 527 7.09 3.64 22.25
C LEU A 527 7.00 2.55 23.31
N THR A 528 6.40 1.42 22.96
CA THR A 528 6.21 0.29 23.88
C THR A 528 7.19 -0.86 23.59
N SER A 529 6.96 -2.02 24.21
CA SER A 529 7.81 -3.19 24.04
C SER A 529 7.05 -4.51 24.13
N TYR A 530 7.64 -5.56 23.55
CA TYR A 530 7.21 -6.93 23.69
C TYR A 530 8.25 -7.75 24.46
N THR A 531 7.84 -8.41 25.54
CA THR A 531 8.71 -9.34 26.28
C THR A 531 8.52 -10.75 25.75
N ASP A 532 9.59 -11.34 25.21
CA ASP A 532 9.54 -12.69 24.64
C ASP A 532 9.49 -13.79 25.72
N ALA A 533 9.35 -15.04 25.27
CA ALA A 533 9.33 -16.21 26.15
C ALA A 533 10.64 -16.45 26.93
N TYR A 534 11.73 -15.76 26.57
CA TYR A 534 13.04 -15.83 27.23
C TYR A 534 13.29 -14.64 28.16
N ASN A 535 12.28 -13.78 28.39
CA ASN A 535 12.36 -12.54 29.15
C ASN A 535 13.28 -11.47 28.54
N HIS A 536 13.48 -11.50 27.21
CA HIS A 536 14.10 -10.38 26.52
C HIS A 536 13.03 -9.34 26.18
N VAL A 537 13.33 -8.08 26.47
CA VAL A 537 12.49 -6.94 26.11
C VAL A 537 12.87 -6.49 24.70
N ASN A 538 11.93 -6.61 23.77
CA ASN A 538 12.01 -6.14 22.39
C ASN A 538 11.30 -4.78 22.33
N ALA A 539 12.06 -3.70 22.36
CA ALA A 539 11.53 -2.34 22.46
C ALA A 539 11.29 -1.74 21.06
N GLY A 540 10.26 -0.90 20.94
CA GLY A 540 10.18 0.06 19.84
C GLY A 540 11.27 1.13 19.99
N VAL A 541 11.79 1.60 18.86
CA VAL A 541 12.89 2.55 18.77
C VAL A 541 12.42 3.79 18.01
N PHE A 542 12.61 4.97 18.60
CA PHE A 542 12.56 6.25 17.91
C PHE A 542 14.00 6.74 17.72
N ASP A 543 14.44 6.87 16.48
CA ASP A 543 15.82 7.24 16.13
C ASP A 543 15.87 8.63 15.49
N ILE A 544 16.54 9.56 16.16
CA ILE A 544 16.69 10.95 15.72
C ILE A 544 18.08 11.24 15.13
N ASN A 545 18.94 10.23 15.00
CA ASN A 545 20.30 10.38 14.49
C ASN A 545 21.07 11.55 15.18
N SER A 546 21.59 12.51 14.42
CA SER A 546 22.30 13.70 14.92
C SER A 546 21.44 14.97 14.90
N THR A 547 20.12 14.85 14.78
CA THR A 547 19.22 16.01 14.68
C THR A 547 19.04 16.71 16.03
N ASN A 548 18.76 18.01 15.96
CA ASN A 548 18.13 18.73 17.07
C ASN A 548 16.62 18.68 16.81
N TYR A 549 15.98 17.64 17.32
CA TYR A 549 14.58 17.34 17.06
C TYR A 549 13.67 17.93 18.14
N VAL A 550 12.55 18.51 17.73
CA VAL A 550 11.50 18.98 18.64
C VAL A 550 10.26 18.16 18.38
N LEU A 551 9.87 17.33 19.35
CA LEU A 551 8.65 16.56 19.33
C LEU A 551 7.52 17.37 19.97
N ASN A 552 6.67 17.96 19.13
CA ASN A 552 5.42 18.61 19.55
C ASN A 552 4.28 17.58 19.61
N ALA A 553 4.50 16.52 20.38
CA ALA A 553 3.59 15.39 20.53
C ALA A 553 3.71 14.81 21.93
N ASP A 554 2.69 14.10 22.37
CA ASP A 554 2.75 13.29 23.58
C ASP A 554 3.63 12.06 23.36
N LEU A 555 4.66 11.90 24.19
CA LEU A 555 5.50 10.71 24.20
C LEU A 555 5.00 9.75 25.29
N THR A 556 4.34 8.67 24.91
CA THR A 556 3.74 7.76 25.88
C THR A 556 4.26 6.33 25.81
N ASN A 557 4.19 5.67 26.97
CA ASN A 557 4.56 4.28 27.12
C ASN A 557 3.86 3.66 28.34
N ASP A 558 3.17 2.54 28.12
CA ASP A 558 2.45 1.78 29.15
C ASP A 558 3.37 0.94 30.07
N ARG A 559 4.69 0.96 29.84
CA ARG A 559 5.68 0.15 30.55
C ARG A 559 6.24 0.84 31.80
N THR A 560 6.58 0.01 32.78
CA THR A 560 7.23 0.42 34.03
C THR A 560 8.69 -0.03 34.11
N ASN A 561 9.50 0.71 34.86
CA ASN A 561 10.87 0.33 35.19
C ASN A 561 10.97 -0.70 36.32
N ASP A 562 9.87 -1.02 37.00
CA ASP A 562 9.81 -2.01 38.06
C ASP A 562 9.80 -3.43 37.46
N THR A 563 10.96 -4.08 37.49
CA THR A 563 11.18 -5.46 37.01
C THR A 563 10.29 -6.53 37.66
N THR A 564 9.57 -6.18 38.74
CA THR A 564 8.64 -7.10 39.42
C THR A 564 7.22 -7.03 38.89
N GLN A 565 6.87 -5.98 38.13
CA GLN A 565 5.54 -5.81 37.55
C GLN A 565 5.40 -6.60 36.24
N ALA A 566 4.18 -7.02 35.95
CA ALA A 566 3.89 -7.77 34.72
C ALA A 566 4.10 -6.93 33.45
N ASN A 567 3.92 -5.61 33.53
CA ASN A 567 4.18 -4.67 32.44
C ASN A 567 5.59 -4.05 32.51
N TYR A 568 6.58 -4.75 33.09
CA TYR A 568 7.97 -4.35 32.95
C TYR A 568 8.37 -4.33 31.47
N GLY A 569 9.01 -3.22 31.05
CA GLY A 569 9.47 -3.02 29.68
C GLY A 569 9.95 -1.59 29.50
N TYR A 570 10.31 -1.21 28.28
CA TYR A 570 10.74 0.15 27.96
C TYR A 570 10.66 0.41 26.46
N GLY A 571 10.46 1.68 26.09
CA GLY A 571 10.77 2.18 24.74
C GLY A 571 12.24 2.56 24.63
N VAL A 572 12.74 2.76 23.42
CA VAL A 572 14.11 3.24 23.17
C VAL A 572 14.08 4.54 22.39
N ILE A 573 14.83 5.52 22.87
CA ILE A 573 15.18 6.73 22.12
C ILE A 573 16.63 6.59 21.70
N ALA A 574 16.87 6.56 20.41
CA ALA A 574 18.18 6.42 19.80
C ALA A 574 18.64 7.75 19.20
N MET A 575 19.93 8.03 19.35
CA MET A 575 20.56 9.24 18.86
C MET A 575 22.09 9.08 18.82
N ASN A 576 22.74 9.93 18.04
CA ASN A 576 24.18 10.17 18.15
C ASN A 576 24.47 11.12 19.32
N SER A 577 25.72 11.17 19.79
CA SER A 577 26.10 12.02 20.95
C SER A 577 25.87 13.52 20.75
N ASP A 578 25.72 13.96 19.50
CA ASP A 578 25.49 15.33 19.06
C ASP A 578 24.02 15.62 18.72
N GLY A 579 23.14 14.61 18.78
CA GLY A 579 21.70 14.81 18.69
C GLY A 579 21.10 15.36 19.99
N HIS A 580 19.93 15.99 19.86
CA HIS A 580 19.16 16.55 20.97
C HIS A 580 17.67 16.37 20.70
N LEU A 581 16.91 15.92 21.70
CA LEU A 581 15.46 15.79 21.63
C LEU A 581 14.79 16.72 22.64
N THR A 582 13.96 17.63 22.17
CA THR A 582 13.00 18.34 23.02
C THR A 582 11.62 17.70 22.91
N ILE A 583 10.94 17.48 24.03
CA ILE A 583 9.57 16.96 24.07
C ILE A 583 8.69 18.04 24.68
N ASN A 584 7.73 18.55 23.90
CA ASN A 584 6.82 19.61 24.34
C ASN A 584 5.44 19.08 24.74
N GLY A 585 5.05 17.88 24.28
CA GLY A 585 3.66 17.40 24.38
C GLY A 585 2.82 17.89 23.20
N ASN A 586 1.62 17.34 23.03
CA ASN A 586 0.64 17.97 22.15
C ASN A 586 0.06 19.22 22.87
N GLY A 587 -0.12 20.30 22.14
CA GLY A 587 -0.77 21.51 22.67
C GLY A 587 -2.28 21.40 22.50
N ASP A 588 -2.92 20.42 23.15
CA ASP A 588 -4.37 20.32 23.07
C ASP A 588 -5.02 21.46 23.85
N SER A 589 -5.86 22.21 23.14
CA SER A 589 -6.61 23.32 23.69
C SER A 589 -7.52 22.80 24.79
N ASP A 590 -7.33 23.33 26.00
CA ASP A 590 -8.33 23.23 27.04
C ASP A 590 -9.70 23.60 26.44
N THR A 591 -10.61 22.63 26.36
CA THR A 591 -12.01 22.84 25.96
C THR A 591 -12.73 23.81 26.90
N SER A 592 -12.10 24.24 27.99
CA SER A 592 -12.50 25.39 28.79
C SER A 592 -11.97 26.68 28.13
N GLY A 593 -12.87 27.58 27.72
CA GLY A 593 -12.58 28.78 26.90
C GLY A 593 -11.65 29.84 27.49
N ASP A 594 -10.42 29.48 27.86
CA ASP A 594 -9.32 30.34 28.29
C ASP A 594 -8.14 30.19 27.31
N GLN A 595 -7.96 31.20 26.45
CA GLN A 595 -6.88 31.27 25.45
C GLN A 595 -5.53 31.68 26.06
N SER A 596 -5.11 31.04 27.15
CA SER A 596 -3.76 31.24 27.71
C SER A 596 -2.82 30.09 27.39
N GLU A 597 -2.79 29.67 26.12
CA GLU A 597 -1.78 28.72 25.65
C GLU A 597 -0.41 29.40 25.47
N VAL A 598 0.44 29.15 26.46
CA VAL A 598 1.89 29.08 26.33
C VAL A 598 2.38 28.13 27.43
N ASP A 599 2.47 26.82 27.10
CA ASP A 599 3.13 25.75 27.89
C ASP A 599 2.49 25.35 29.25
N ASN A 600 1.87 24.15 29.28
CA ASN A 600 1.57 23.25 30.43
C ASN A 600 0.86 23.75 31.69
N TYR A 601 0.48 25.03 31.79
CA TYR A 601 -0.15 25.52 33.01
C TYR A 601 -1.67 25.23 33.09
N GLY A 602 -2.30 24.77 32.01
CA GLY A 602 -3.77 24.65 31.87
C GLY A 602 -4.33 23.24 31.72
N ASP A 603 -3.75 22.38 30.88
CA ASP A 603 -4.34 21.08 30.49
C ASP A 603 -4.17 19.96 31.55
N HIS A 604 -3.15 20.06 32.41
CA HIS A 604 -2.72 18.98 33.32
C HIS A 604 -2.41 17.64 32.63
N VAL A 605 -2.15 17.64 31.33
CA VAL A 605 -1.74 16.46 30.55
C VAL A 605 -0.21 16.37 30.60
N ALA A 606 0.32 15.15 30.58
CA ALA A 606 1.76 14.93 30.69
C ALA A 606 2.37 14.70 29.31
N ALA A 607 3.27 15.58 28.88
CA ALA A 607 3.97 15.50 27.60
C ALA A 607 4.78 14.21 27.43
N ALA A 608 5.30 13.65 28.54
CA ALA A 608 6.03 12.39 28.54
C ALA A 608 5.65 11.49 29.73
N THR A 609 5.26 10.25 29.42
CA THR A 609 4.91 9.23 30.44
C THR A 609 5.56 7.88 30.17
N GLY A 610 5.83 7.10 31.22
CA GLY A 610 6.31 5.71 31.11
C GLY A 610 7.82 5.51 31.29
N ASN A 611 8.37 4.44 30.72
CA ASN A 611 9.77 4.03 30.91
C ASN A 611 10.57 3.93 29.60
N TYR A 612 11.70 4.61 29.52
CA TYR A 612 12.52 4.68 28.32
C TYR A 612 13.98 4.36 28.60
N LYS A 613 14.65 3.84 27.57
CA LYS A 613 16.10 3.77 27.51
C LYS A 613 16.64 4.68 26.42
N VAL A 614 17.78 5.32 26.70
CA VAL A 614 18.47 6.19 25.75
C VAL A 614 19.68 5.46 25.20
N ARG A 615 19.71 5.26 23.89
CA ARG A 615 20.77 4.58 23.13
C ARG A 615 21.61 5.62 22.39
N ILE A 616 22.93 5.54 22.57
CA ILE A 616 23.90 6.43 21.91
C ILE A 616 24.61 5.63 20.82
N ASP A 617 24.38 5.98 19.56
CA ASP A 617 24.80 5.17 18.41
C ASP A 617 26.20 5.54 17.87
N ASN A 618 26.61 6.82 17.95
CA ASN A 618 28.00 7.16 17.66
C ASN A 618 28.94 6.68 18.78
N ALA A 619 29.96 5.93 18.40
CA ALA A 619 31.06 5.52 19.28
C ALA A 619 32.43 5.70 18.59
N THR A 620 32.47 6.51 17.51
CA THR A 620 33.65 6.69 16.67
C THR A 620 34.74 7.55 17.32
N GLY A 621 34.45 8.12 18.49
CA GLY A 621 35.39 8.88 19.32
C GLY A 621 35.85 10.22 18.74
N ALA A 622 35.11 10.78 17.79
CA ALA A 622 35.43 12.04 17.14
C ALA A 622 34.83 13.24 17.88
N GLY A 623 35.63 13.91 18.72
CA GLY A 623 35.21 15.10 19.47
C GLY A 623 36.09 15.32 20.70
N SER A 624 35.94 16.46 21.35
CA SER A 624 36.62 16.81 22.59
C SER A 624 35.78 16.47 23.82
N VAL A 625 36.41 16.33 24.99
CA VAL A 625 35.68 16.12 26.26
C VAL A 625 34.65 17.22 26.52
N ALA A 626 34.90 18.44 26.03
CA ALA A 626 33.99 19.57 26.19
C ALA A 626 32.71 19.42 25.35
N ASP A 627 32.75 18.67 24.26
CA ASP A 627 31.60 18.45 23.38
C ASP A 627 30.62 17.44 23.98
N TYR A 628 31.07 16.57 24.88
CA TYR A 628 30.26 15.48 25.44
C TYR A 628 29.89 15.65 26.91
N LYS A 629 30.79 16.22 27.72
CA LYS A 629 30.61 16.19 29.17
C LYS A 629 29.45 17.07 29.61
N GLY A 630 28.38 16.43 30.08
CA GLY A 630 27.16 17.13 30.51
C GLY A 630 26.38 17.72 29.35
N ASN A 631 26.63 17.26 28.11
CA ASN A 631 25.80 17.62 26.97
C ASN A 631 24.37 17.15 27.25
N GLU A 632 23.40 18.00 26.94
CA GLU A 632 21.99 17.66 27.03
C GLU A 632 21.61 16.78 25.84
N LEU A 633 20.94 15.66 26.12
CA LEU A 633 20.43 14.73 25.11
C LEU A 633 18.94 14.86 24.93
N ILE A 634 18.21 14.97 26.05
CA ILE A 634 16.75 15.05 26.06
C ILE A 634 16.35 16.14 27.05
N TYR A 635 15.40 16.98 26.64
CA TYR A 635 14.71 17.91 27.51
C TYR A 635 13.19 17.71 27.40
N VAL A 636 12.55 17.40 28.53
CA VAL A 636 11.09 17.35 28.62
C VAL A 636 10.59 18.70 29.12
N ASN A 637 9.97 19.47 28.21
CA ASN A 637 9.41 20.78 28.51
C ASN A 637 8.01 20.66 29.11
N ASP A 638 7.90 19.90 30.20
CA ASP A 638 6.66 19.74 30.95
C ASP A 638 6.96 19.34 32.40
N THR A 639 6.38 20.07 33.36
CA THR A 639 6.54 19.79 34.80
C THR A 639 5.67 18.64 35.32
N ASN A 640 4.62 18.26 34.59
CA ASN A 640 3.68 17.19 34.95
C ASN A 640 4.16 15.80 34.46
N SER A 641 5.10 15.78 33.52
CA SER A 641 5.72 14.59 32.97
C SER A 641 6.32 13.67 34.03
N ASN A 642 6.08 12.37 33.87
CA ASN A 642 6.51 11.32 34.79
C ASN A 642 7.40 10.25 34.13
N ALA A 643 7.82 10.50 32.89
CA ALA A 643 8.72 9.62 32.15
C ALA A 643 10.05 9.37 32.90
N THR A 644 10.52 8.13 32.82
CA THR A 644 11.83 7.72 33.34
C THR A 644 12.77 7.38 32.20
N PHE A 645 14.00 7.90 32.25
CA PHE A 645 15.02 7.67 31.23
C PHE A 645 16.27 7.02 31.85
N SER A 646 16.70 5.90 31.28
CA SER A 646 17.90 5.17 31.72
C SER A 646 18.82 4.85 30.54
N ALA A 647 20.09 4.56 30.80
CA ALA A 647 21.02 4.22 29.73
C ALA A 647 20.69 2.87 29.08
N ALA A 648 20.62 2.83 27.75
CA ALA A 648 20.58 1.57 26.98
C ALA A 648 21.98 0.96 26.86
N ASN A 649 22.99 1.80 26.65
CA ASN A 649 24.37 1.41 26.43
C ASN A 649 25.36 2.41 27.07
N LYS A 650 26.64 2.05 26.99
CA LYS A 650 27.78 2.93 27.21
C LYS A 650 28.41 3.22 25.85
N ALA A 651 28.74 4.48 25.57
CA ALA A 651 29.38 4.92 24.33
C ALA A 651 30.79 5.47 24.59
N ASP A 652 31.77 5.01 23.81
CA ASP A 652 33.13 5.51 23.88
C ASP A 652 33.27 6.78 23.02
N LEU A 653 33.33 7.94 23.68
CA LEU A 653 33.36 9.25 23.03
C LEU A 653 34.70 9.95 23.36
N GLY A 654 35.68 9.70 22.50
CA GLY A 654 37.04 10.22 22.64
C GLY A 654 37.81 9.46 23.72
N ALA A 655 38.28 10.18 24.75
CA ALA A 655 39.10 9.57 25.80
C ALA A 655 38.27 8.85 26.88
N TYR A 656 36.96 9.08 26.95
CA TYR A 656 36.10 8.56 28.01
C TYR A 656 34.90 7.80 27.46
N THR A 657 34.37 6.92 28.28
CA THR A 657 33.08 6.28 28.09
C THR A 657 31.98 7.15 28.71
N TYR A 658 30.83 7.23 28.07
CA TYR A 658 29.66 8.01 28.47
C TYR A 658 28.40 7.15 28.50
N GLN A 659 27.40 7.57 29.28
CA GLN A 659 26.07 6.97 29.30
C GLN A 659 25.03 8.05 29.58
N ALA A 660 23.78 7.80 29.22
CA ALA A 660 22.68 8.70 29.54
C ALA A 660 22.35 8.69 31.04
N GLN A 661 22.10 9.87 31.59
CA GLN A 661 21.68 10.06 32.98
C GLN A 661 20.56 11.10 33.07
N GLN A 662 19.41 10.70 33.60
CA GLN A 662 18.31 11.62 33.92
C GLN A 662 18.64 12.48 35.16
N GLN A 663 18.39 13.78 35.05
CA GLN A 663 18.55 14.82 36.07
C GLN A 663 17.29 15.71 36.06
N GLY A 664 16.24 15.28 36.74
CA GLY A 664 14.92 15.93 36.63
C GLY A 664 14.32 15.69 35.24
N ASN A 665 13.93 16.77 34.56
CA ASN A 665 13.34 16.73 33.22
C ASN A 665 14.38 16.68 32.09
N THR A 666 15.67 16.70 32.43
CA THR A 666 16.77 16.67 31.48
C THR A 666 17.46 15.32 31.52
N VAL A 667 17.91 14.81 30.38
CA VAL A 667 18.85 13.69 30.27
C VAL A 667 20.16 14.21 29.71
N VAL A 668 21.28 13.87 30.36
CA VAL A 668 22.61 14.33 29.94
C VAL A 668 23.58 13.18 29.70
N LEU A 669 24.65 13.46 28.95
CA LEU A 669 25.81 12.58 28.84
C LEU A 669 26.66 12.62 30.12
N GLN A 670 26.57 11.55 30.91
CA GLN A 670 27.40 11.34 32.08
C GLN A 670 28.75 10.71 31.69
N GLN A 671 29.84 11.43 31.97
CA GLN A 671 31.20 10.91 31.83
C GLN A 671 31.49 9.82 32.87
N MET A 672 32.03 8.69 32.42
CA MET A 672 32.38 7.53 33.24
C MET A 672 33.91 7.33 33.30
N GLU A 673 34.41 6.22 32.78
CA GLU A 673 35.81 5.79 32.83
C GLU A 673 36.59 6.18 31.56
N LEU A 674 37.92 6.04 31.57
CA LEU A 674 38.73 6.19 30.37
C LEU A 674 38.46 5.00 29.43
N THR A 675 38.44 5.27 28.12
CA THR A 675 38.36 4.18 27.12
C THR A 675 39.61 3.31 27.20
N ASP A 676 39.49 2.03 26.84
CA ASP A 676 40.63 1.11 26.81
C ASP A 676 41.77 1.65 25.94
N TYR A 677 41.42 2.32 24.83
CA TYR A 677 42.39 2.97 23.96
C TYR A 677 43.14 4.13 24.65
N ALA A 678 42.42 5.02 25.34
CA ALA A 678 43.04 6.12 26.08
C ALA A 678 43.91 5.60 27.22
N ASN A 679 43.44 4.57 27.92
CA ASN A 679 44.18 3.94 29.01
C ASN A 679 45.48 3.29 28.51
N MET A 680 45.44 2.60 27.36
CA MET A 680 46.64 2.08 26.70
C MET A 680 47.59 3.21 26.27
N ALA A 681 47.08 4.29 25.68
CA ALA A 681 47.90 5.43 25.25
C ALA A 681 48.64 6.10 26.42
N LEU A 682 48.02 6.18 27.61
CA LEU A 682 48.65 6.65 28.85
C LEU A 682 49.72 5.67 29.37
N SER A 683 49.58 4.37 29.12
CA SER A 683 50.50 3.35 29.59
C SER A 683 51.81 3.26 28.78
N ILE A 684 51.79 3.58 27.47
CA ILE A 684 52.95 3.45 26.55
C ILE A 684 54.14 4.34 26.95
N PRO A 685 53.98 5.64 27.27
CA PRO A 685 55.08 6.47 27.75
C PRO A 685 55.71 5.93 29.04
N SER A 686 54.88 5.37 29.94
CA SER A 686 55.37 4.77 31.19
C SER A 686 56.17 3.49 30.93
N ALA A 687 55.72 2.65 29.98
CA ALA A 687 56.43 1.46 29.54
C ALA A 687 57.76 1.81 28.87
N ASN A 688 57.80 2.82 27.99
CA ASN A 688 59.02 3.28 27.34
C ASN A 688 60.03 3.88 28.33
N THR A 689 59.55 4.61 29.34
CA THR A 689 60.42 5.15 30.40
C THR A 689 61.03 4.03 31.25
N ASN A 690 60.23 3.01 31.57
CA ASN A 690 60.72 1.83 32.30
C ASN A 690 61.74 1.04 31.48
N ILE A 691 61.51 0.85 30.18
CA ILE A 691 62.48 0.21 29.27
C ILE A 691 63.77 1.02 29.20
N TRP A 692 63.69 2.34 29.02
CA TRP A 692 64.86 3.22 28.98
C TRP A 692 65.67 3.17 30.28
N ASN A 693 65.00 3.18 31.43
CA ASN A 693 65.64 3.03 32.73
C ASN A 693 66.33 1.65 32.87
N LEU A 694 65.68 0.58 32.41
CA LEU A 694 66.27 -0.77 32.37
C LEU A 694 67.49 -0.85 31.46
N GLU A 695 67.46 -0.19 30.30
CA GLU A 695 68.58 -0.08 29.39
C GLU A 695 69.74 0.72 30.00
N GLN A 696 69.45 1.84 30.69
CA GLN A 696 70.45 2.62 31.44
C GLN A 696 71.08 1.82 32.56
N ASP A 697 70.29 1.10 33.37
CA ASP A 697 70.80 0.24 34.44
C ASP A 697 71.65 -0.91 33.88
N THR A 698 71.26 -1.48 32.75
CA THR A 698 72.03 -2.52 32.05
C THR A 698 73.37 -1.96 31.53
N VAL A 699 73.35 -0.77 30.93
CA VAL A 699 74.57 -0.07 30.47
C VAL A 699 75.46 0.32 31.65
N GLY A 700 74.89 0.84 32.73
CA GLY A 700 75.59 1.18 33.98
C GLY A 700 76.24 -0.04 34.63
N THR A 701 75.53 -1.17 34.67
CA THR A 701 76.05 -2.45 35.17
C THR A 701 77.19 -2.96 34.29
N ARG A 702 77.06 -2.88 32.95
CA ARG A 702 78.15 -3.22 32.01
C ARG A 702 79.36 -2.32 32.17
N LEU A 703 79.17 -1.01 32.33
CA LEU A 703 80.27 -0.06 32.58
C LEU A 703 80.98 -0.32 33.91
N THR A 704 80.23 -0.70 34.95
CA THR A 704 80.76 -1.02 36.28
C THR A 704 81.57 -2.31 36.25
N ASN A 705 81.03 -3.36 35.62
CA ASN A 705 81.75 -4.63 35.43
C ASN A 705 83.00 -4.49 34.54
N ALA A 706 82.97 -3.64 33.51
CA ALA A 706 84.15 -3.35 32.70
C ALA A 706 85.25 -2.61 33.49
N ARG A 707 84.90 -1.86 34.54
CA ARG A 707 85.86 -1.12 35.39
C ARG A 707 86.52 -1.98 36.47
N HIS A 708 85.90 -3.11 36.84
CA HIS A 708 86.43 -4.05 37.83
C HIS A 708 87.34 -5.15 37.24
N GLY A 709 87.55 -5.19 35.93
CA GLY A 709 88.36 -6.21 35.25
C GLY A 709 89.88 -5.96 35.19
N LEU A 710 90.45 -5.00 35.94
CA LEU A 710 91.87 -4.60 35.80
C LEU A 710 92.74 -4.69 37.07
N VAL A 711 92.35 -5.45 38.10
CA VAL A 711 93.27 -5.75 39.21
C VAL A 711 93.11 -7.20 39.68
N ASP A 712 93.91 -8.10 39.10
CA ASP A 712 94.69 -9.10 39.85
C ASP A 712 95.45 -10.04 38.88
N LEU A 713 96.76 -9.82 38.75
CA LEU A 713 97.72 -10.82 38.26
C LEU A 713 98.78 -11.03 39.36
N PRO A 714 99.06 -12.28 39.78
CA PRO A 714 99.88 -12.59 40.96
C PRO A 714 101.39 -12.54 40.68
N PRO A 715 102.24 -12.43 41.73
CA PRO A 715 103.70 -12.33 41.60
C PRO A 715 104.35 -13.69 41.37
N ARG A 716 105.28 -13.76 40.41
CA ARG A 716 106.07 -14.98 40.11
C ARG A 716 107.45 -14.86 40.76
N LEU A 717 107.71 -15.72 41.74
CA LEU A 717 109.01 -15.93 42.38
C LEU A 717 109.93 -16.79 41.49
N ASP A 718 111.09 -16.22 41.20
CA ASP A 718 112.46 -16.73 41.30
C ASP A 718 113.08 -17.84 40.42
N THR A 719 114.29 -17.46 39.96
CA THR A 719 115.55 -18.22 39.80
C THR A 719 115.84 -19.14 38.59
N THR A 720 116.69 -18.60 37.71
CA THR A 720 117.96 -19.13 37.13
C THR A 720 118.07 -20.57 36.60
N LEU A 721 118.55 -20.71 35.35
CA LEU A 721 119.89 -21.27 35.02
C LEU A 721 120.24 -21.18 33.51
N SER A 722 121.56 -21.01 33.28
CA SER A 722 122.39 -20.96 32.05
C SER A 722 122.36 -19.71 31.17
#